data_AF-A0A7D9HJZ4-F1
#
_entry.id   AF-A0A7D9HJZ4-F1
#
_cell.length_a   1.000
_cell.length_b   1.000
_cell.length_c   1.000
_cell.angle_alpha   90.00
_cell.angle_beta   90.00
_cell.angle_gamma   90.00
#
_symmetry.space_group_name_H-M   'P 1'
#
loop_
_entity.id
_entity.type
_entity.pdbx_description
1 polymer ?
#
loop_
_entity_poly.entity_id
_entity_poly.type
_entity_poly.pdbx_seq_one_letter_code
_entity_poly.pdbx_strand_id
1 'polypeptide(L)'
;MNRPVRLRMNFKTNMEMIGKRFPYLAKYKVGVTSEGLLKAVDLTYYTACGNATTDSLLAYFSVMMDNAYYCENWKYRGVPCKTNTAANAFVRSPGTLPATFVIETVMNHVAKALNKSPDKIREINFYKKGQTTFYHQPLPYCNISKIWQDLKQSSEAEKRRTAIQVFNKQNRWRKRGMSIVPLRKGVTYPAGLRFTAYVAIFRKDGTVCITHGGVEIGQGIDTKVCQVAAHILGYGLTVDQISIRPATSFLNPNGNATERSITSELCCEAVINCCNMLKERISLIAKDMPQATWGEIIDKCYGLGVDLSAKYMMLPKAGQPCNYNIYAATCTEVEIDVLTGETEILRTDILFDCGKSVNPEIDIGQVEGAFVMGLGYWLTEQAIYDPSSGLELTSGTWDYHPPFSKDIPIDFRVSLLKDAPNPLGILGSKAFDSVPHDKLIVKLHQFGITGRLLHWYSDYLMGRKQRVVVDGVSSSYLDVTSGVPQGSIVGPLLFLVYVNDLPDAAKYSKVPMFADDSKCYRVIETSHDTQLLQSDLQSLCNWSSTSELKFNLKKCIGIRFSRKRLIESPEYSLNQEPITLKPSQKNLGIIISNNLKWSPQITSIVSKANQMLGFLRRNCIHLTDTKCRRSLYLALVRAHLCYGSELWAPQSTSKDLLRIESVQRRASKYILQDYHSSYTDRLKFLNLLPISYWYEIKDIICFYKIKSGLYDLNPEDYIDYPTHHLTRFSSTNCYRPNLCRTAYFRSSFFNRIGVGIMREVVAHEDELKRCNNLKSIRGLASKIPEIQEEVIGSINSTKGLMSSMIQRLKLKDHHFETHDPASEAEIDSLWENVLKIDNSLTKETRTKKDIKTKEELKLFLESHCKVRQYMFSILKCGKSTCNVCKAPRLPEEIFSKMSTICQILCQQERNTNSLTNCMGRWKLQRNTCHLQGFH
;
A
#
# COMPACT_ATOMS: atom_id res chain seq x y z
N MET A 1 26.04 -0.22 -32.97
CA MET A 1 25.47 0.74 -31.99
C MET A 1 26.34 0.87 -30.73
N ASN A 2 26.75 -0.22 -30.08
CA ASN A 2 27.71 -0.25 -28.95
C ASN A 2 27.41 0.75 -27.81
N ARG A 3 26.11 0.97 -27.54
CA ARG A 3 25.60 1.89 -26.52
C ARG A 3 24.45 1.21 -25.76
N PRO A 4 24.21 1.52 -24.48
CA PRO A 4 23.10 0.92 -23.73
C PRO A 4 21.74 1.22 -24.36
N VAL A 5 21.02 0.16 -24.77
CA VAL A 5 19.65 0.23 -25.30
C VAL A 5 18.65 -0.04 -24.17
N ARG A 6 17.44 0.52 -24.27
CA ARG A 6 16.30 0.10 -23.44
C ARG A 6 15.03 0.06 -24.26
N LEU A 7 14.39 -1.10 -24.25
CA LEU A 7 13.00 -1.28 -24.65
C LEU A 7 12.12 -1.20 -23.39
N ARG A 8 11.00 -0.47 -23.48
CA ARG A 8 9.86 -0.60 -22.56
C ARG A 8 8.59 -0.47 -23.40
N MET A 9 7.86 -1.56 -23.56
CA MET A 9 6.58 -1.56 -24.27
C MET A 9 5.58 -0.66 -23.52
N ASN A 10 4.69 -0.01 -24.27
CA ASN A 10 3.46 0.51 -23.70
C ASN A 10 2.49 -0.66 -23.41
N PHE A 11 1.45 -0.44 -22.62
CA PHE A 11 0.54 -1.52 -22.19
C PHE A 11 -0.16 -2.21 -23.38
N LYS A 12 -0.67 -1.42 -24.34
CA LYS A 12 -1.36 -1.95 -25.53
C LYS A 12 -0.45 -2.82 -26.38
N THR A 13 0.71 -2.31 -26.79
CA THR A 13 1.69 -3.08 -27.56
C THR A 13 2.22 -4.30 -26.80
N ASN A 14 2.24 -4.26 -25.46
CA ASN A 14 2.59 -5.43 -24.67
C ASN A 14 1.49 -6.51 -24.70
N MET A 15 0.21 -6.12 -24.68
CA MET A 15 -0.90 -7.05 -24.86
C MET A 15 -0.92 -7.61 -26.30
N GLU A 16 -0.87 -6.76 -27.33
CA GLU A 16 -0.88 -7.17 -28.74
C GLU A 16 0.26 -8.14 -29.09
N MET A 17 1.44 -7.97 -28.48
CA MET A 17 2.65 -8.75 -28.76
C MET A 17 2.74 -10.06 -27.95
N ILE A 18 2.17 -10.14 -26.75
CA ILE A 18 2.33 -11.29 -25.84
C ILE A 18 0.97 -11.96 -25.59
N GLY A 19 0.89 -13.24 -25.96
CA GLY A 19 -0.31 -14.06 -25.74
C GLY A 19 -0.61 -14.26 -24.25
N LYS A 20 -1.88 -14.57 -23.97
CA LYS A 20 -2.44 -14.60 -22.61
C LYS A 20 -2.35 -16.02 -22.03
N ARG A 21 -3.25 -16.36 -21.11
CA ARG A 21 -3.46 -17.76 -20.71
C ARG A 21 -4.01 -18.52 -21.92
N PHE A 22 -3.40 -19.66 -22.22
CA PHE A 22 -3.79 -20.57 -23.30
C PHE A 22 -5.30 -20.88 -23.28
N PRO A 23 -6.05 -20.55 -24.35
CA PRO A 23 -7.41 -21.05 -24.56
C PRO A 23 -7.42 -22.57 -24.70
N TYR A 24 -8.51 -23.21 -24.29
CA TYR A 24 -8.62 -24.67 -24.29
C TYR A 24 -10.02 -25.18 -24.62
N LEU A 25 -10.09 -26.43 -25.07
CA LEU A 25 -11.33 -27.19 -25.28
C LEU A 25 -11.14 -28.60 -24.72
N ALA A 26 -12.02 -29.03 -23.83
CA ALA A 26 -12.05 -30.40 -23.34
C ALA A 26 -13.25 -31.16 -23.93
N LYS A 27 -13.00 -32.37 -24.44
CA LYS A 27 -14.03 -33.34 -24.82
C LYS A 27 -13.85 -34.57 -23.95
N TYR A 28 -14.90 -35.01 -23.25
CA TYR A 28 -14.81 -36.14 -22.33
C TYR A 28 -16.00 -37.10 -22.44
N LYS A 29 -15.77 -38.32 -21.96
CA LYS A 29 -16.79 -39.31 -21.61
C LYS A 29 -16.47 -39.83 -20.20
N VAL A 30 -17.50 -40.07 -19.39
CA VAL A 30 -17.36 -40.56 -18.02
C VAL A 30 -18.29 -41.75 -17.80
N GLY A 31 -17.75 -42.82 -17.24
CA GLY A 31 -18.51 -43.98 -16.75
C GLY A 31 -18.63 -43.90 -15.24
N VAL A 32 -19.87 -43.97 -14.73
CA VAL A 32 -20.20 -43.89 -13.30
C VAL A 32 -21.17 -44.99 -12.90
N THR A 33 -21.21 -45.34 -11.62
CA THR A 33 -22.28 -46.18 -11.07
C THR A 33 -23.55 -45.36 -10.80
N SER A 34 -24.66 -46.03 -10.52
CA SER A 34 -25.92 -45.42 -10.06
C SER A 34 -25.75 -44.53 -8.83
N GLU A 35 -24.76 -44.82 -7.98
CA GLU A 35 -24.45 -44.07 -6.76
C GLU A 35 -23.80 -42.73 -7.10
N GLY A 36 -23.04 -42.69 -8.20
CA GLY A 36 -22.21 -41.57 -8.64
C GLY A 36 -20.70 -41.82 -8.53
N LEU A 37 -20.28 -43.05 -8.21
CA LEU A 37 -18.86 -43.41 -8.11
C LEU A 37 -18.23 -43.44 -9.51
N LEU A 38 -17.11 -42.74 -9.71
CA LEU A 38 -16.35 -42.75 -10.95
C LEU A 38 -15.75 -44.14 -11.20
N LYS A 39 -15.93 -44.66 -12.42
CA LYS A 39 -15.35 -45.92 -12.87
C LYS A 39 -14.38 -45.75 -14.04
N ALA A 40 -14.67 -44.84 -14.97
CA ALA A 40 -13.77 -44.52 -16.07
C ALA A 40 -13.90 -43.06 -16.54
N VAL A 41 -12.79 -42.46 -16.96
CA VAL A 41 -12.76 -41.14 -17.63
C VAL A 41 -11.92 -41.22 -18.91
N ASP A 42 -12.54 -40.91 -20.06
CA ASP A 42 -11.85 -40.70 -21.36
C ASP A 42 -11.87 -39.21 -21.67
N LEU A 43 -10.72 -38.56 -21.72
CA LEU A 43 -10.56 -37.10 -21.78
C LEU A 43 -9.57 -36.69 -22.87
N THR A 44 -10.05 -35.97 -23.89
CA THR A 44 -9.22 -35.27 -24.87
C THR A 44 -9.20 -33.77 -24.57
N TYR A 45 -8.01 -33.21 -24.35
CA TYR A 45 -7.78 -31.81 -24.03
C TYR A 45 -6.98 -31.12 -25.14
N TYR A 46 -7.60 -30.17 -25.81
CA TYR A 46 -6.99 -29.30 -26.82
C TYR A 46 -6.60 -27.97 -26.18
N THR A 47 -5.42 -27.43 -26.52
CA THR A 47 -4.95 -26.14 -25.99
C THR A 47 -4.30 -25.31 -27.10
N ALA A 48 -4.73 -24.07 -27.27
CA ALA A 48 -4.20 -23.16 -28.29
C ALA A 48 -2.90 -22.50 -27.80
N CYS A 49 -1.78 -22.82 -28.45
CA CYS A 49 -0.45 -22.33 -28.08
C CYS A 49 -0.10 -20.96 -28.69
N GLY A 50 -0.79 -20.56 -29.77
CA GLY A 50 -0.34 -19.46 -30.63
C GLY A 50 0.59 -19.95 -31.73
N ASN A 51 1.36 -19.02 -32.31
CA ASN A 51 2.25 -19.27 -33.43
C ASN A 51 3.49 -20.12 -33.09
N ALA A 52 3.82 -20.25 -31.80
CA ALA A 52 4.84 -21.14 -31.26
C ALA A 52 4.24 -22.21 -30.36
N THR A 53 4.82 -23.41 -30.35
CA THR A 53 4.40 -24.55 -29.49
C THR A 53 5.49 -24.94 -28.48
N THR A 54 6.41 -24.01 -28.16
CA THR A 54 7.53 -24.20 -27.23
C THR A 54 7.05 -24.49 -25.80
N ASP A 55 5.98 -23.82 -25.39
CA ASP A 55 5.48 -23.80 -24.02
C ASP A 55 4.19 -24.62 -23.93
N SER A 56 4.33 -25.90 -23.59
CA SER A 56 3.21 -26.84 -23.54
C SER A 56 2.61 -26.99 -22.13
N LEU A 57 1.31 -26.72 -21.99
CA LEU A 57 0.59 -26.92 -20.73
C LEU A 57 0.32 -28.39 -20.38
N LEU A 58 0.48 -29.32 -21.32
CA LEU A 58 -0.11 -30.66 -21.23
C LEU A 58 0.38 -31.50 -20.06
N ALA A 59 1.63 -31.31 -19.63
CA ALA A 59 2.22 -31.98 -18.46
C ALA A 59 1.78 -31.37 -17.12
N TYR A 60 1.41 -30.08 -17.09
CA TYR A 60 0.82 -29.44 -15.92
C TYR A 60 -0.67 -29.75 -15.80
N PHE A 61 -1.36 -29.98 -16.93
CA PHE A 61 -2.75 -30.38 -16.96
C PHE A 61 -2.92 -31.80 -16.40
N SER A 62 -2.12 -32.76 -16.86
CA SER A 62 -2.28 -34.17 -16.46
C SER A 62 -2.15 -34.39 -14.95
N VAL A 63 -1.14 -33.82 -14.28
CA VAL A 63 -0.91 -34.00 -12.83
C VAL A 63 -2.03 -33.47 -11.92
N MET A 64 -3.05 -32.80 -12.47
CA MET A 64 -4.22 -32.27 -11.74
C MET A 64 -5.56 -32.57 -12.44
N MET A 65 -5.59 -33.36 -13.53
CA MET A 65 -6.85 -33.63 -14.27
C MET A 65 -7.86 -34.49 -13.50
N ASP A 66 -7.42 -35.07 -12.38
CA ASP A 66 -8.20 -35.79 -11.38
C ASP A 66 -8.67 -34.88 -10.23
N ASN A 67 -8.07 -33.69 -10.05
CA ASN A 67 -8.20 -32.86 -8.85
C ASN A 67 -8.15 -33.72 -7.57
N ALA A 68 -9.21 -33.69 -6.76
CA ALA A 68 -9.32 -34.42 -5.50
C ALA A 68 -9.99 -35.80 -5.64
N TYR A 69 -10.27 -36.27 -6.86
CA TYR A 69 -11.15 -37.40 -7.12
C TYR A 69 -10.39 -38.67 -7.53
N TYR A 70 -10.62 -39.75 -6.80
CA TYR A 70 -10.19 -41.08 -7.16
C TYR A 70 -11.07 -41.64 -8.29
N CYS A 71 -10.45 -42.01 -9.39
CA CYS A 71 -11.03 -42.87 -10.43
C CYS A 71 -9.94 -43.85 -10.88
N GLU A 72 -10.31 -45.11 -11.02
CA GLU A 72 -9.39 -46.23 -11.32
C GLU A 72 -8.93 -46.19 -12.78
N ASN A 73 -9.86 -46.04 -13.73
CA ASN A 73 -9.57 -46.12 -15.15
C ASN A 73 -9.52 -44.72 -15.79
N TRP A 74 -8.39 -44.37 -16.39
CA TRP A 74 -8.19 -43.11 -17.09
C TRP A 74 -7.63 -43.31 -18.49
N LYS A 75 -8.11 -42.51 -19.43
CA LYS A 75 -7.56 -42.36 -20.77
C LYS A 75 -7.47 -40.86 -21.08
N TYR A 76 -6.27 -40.39 -21.38
CA TYR A 76 -5.99 -38.97 -21.62
C TYR A 76 -5.29 -38.75 -22.96
N ARG A 77 -5.74 -37.74 -23.70
CA ARG A 77 -5.11 -37.27 -24.93
C ARG A 77 -4.97 -35.75 -24.90
N GLY A 78 -3.78 -35.26 -24.59
CA GLY A 78 -3.41 -33.86 -24.79
C GLY A 78 -3.10 -33.56 -26.26
N VAL A 79 -3.57 -32.42 -26.77
CA VAL A 79 -3.34 -31.95 -28.14
C VAL A 79 -2.92 -30.47 -28.11
N PRO A 80 -1.67 -30.13 -28.45
CA PRO A 80 -1.23 -28.75 -28.59
C PRO A 80 -1.63 -28.23 -29.99
N CYS A 81 -2.40 -27.15 -30.03
CA CYS A 81 -2.90 -26.55 -31.26
C CYS A 81 -2.09 -25.29 -31.59
N LYS A 82 -1.29 -25.35 -32.67
CA LYS A 82 -0.68 -24.15 -33.27
C LYS A 82 -1.76 -23.30 -33.93
N THR A 83 -1.72 -21.99 -33.72
CA THR A 83 -2.69 -21.02 -34.27
C THR A 83 -1.97 -19.77 -34.78
N ASN A 84 -2.63 -18.95 -35.60
CA ASN A 84 -2.08 -17.72 -36.15
C ASN A 84 -2.18 -16.51 -35.19
N THR A 85 -2.19 -16.76 -33.89
CA THR A 85 -2.22 -15.74 -32.81
C THR A 85 -0.84 -15.62 -32.14
N ALA A 86 -0.64 -14.59 -31.31
CA ALA A 86 0.56 -14.47 -30.49
C ALA A 86 0.79 -15.72 -29.62
N ALA A 87 2.05 -16.08 -29.38
CA ALA A 87 2.42 -17.20 -28.50
C ALA A 87 1.92 -16.95 -27.07
N ASN A 88 1.18 -17.91 -26.52
CA ASN A 88 0.60 -17.83 -25.17
C ASN A 88 1.65 -18.11 -24.08
N ALA A 89 1.44 -17.53 -22.90
CA ALA A 89 2.42 -17.47 -21.83
C ALA A 89 1.95 -18.18 -20.53
N PHE A 90 2.91 -18.53 -19.67
CA PHE A 90 2.61 -19.11 -18.36
C PHE A 90 2.01 -18.06 -17.39
N VAL A 91 0.67 -18.02 -17.33
CA VAL A 91 -0.09 -17.27 -16.30
C VAL A 91 -0.29 -18.15 -15.05
N ARG A 92 -0.41 -17.53 -13.86
CA ARG A 92 -0.58 -18.18 -12.54
C ARG A 92 -1.50 -19.41 -12.60
N SER A 93 -1.04 -20.54 -12.06
CA SER A 93 -1.64 -21.87 -12.24
C SER A 93 -1.76 -22.32 -13.71
N PRO A 94 -0.63 -22.45 -14.44
CA PRO A 94 -0.62 -22.93 -15.82
C PRO A 94 -1.02 -24.41 -15.88
N GLY A 95 -1.91 -24.79 -16.80
CA GLY A 95 -2.45 -26.16 -17.00
C GLY A 95 -3.34 -26.69 -15.86
N THR A 96 -3.00 -26.35 -14.63
CA THR A 96 -3.65 -26.73 -13.37
C THR A 96 -5.03 -26.08 -13.18
N LEU A 97 -5.17 -24.78 -13.48
CA LEU A 97 -6.48 -24.11 -13.46
C LEU A 97 -7.50 -24.75 -14.43
N PRO A 98 -7.20 -24.94 -15.74
CA PRO A 98 -8.15 -25.61 -16.63
C PRO A 98 -8.35 -27.10 -16.30
N ALA A 99 -7.35 -27.81 -15.77
CA ALA A 99 -7.53 -29.18 -15.30
C ALA A 99 -8.59 -29.27 -14.19
N THR A 100 -8.50 -28.41 -13.18
CA THR A 100 -9.49 -28.30 -12.11
C THR A 100 -10.88 -27.98 -12.69
N PHE A 101 -11.00 -26.97 -13.54
CA PHE A 101 -12.29 -26.59 -14.14
C PHE A 101 -12.94 -27.72 -14.94
N VAL A 102 -12.16 -28.46 -15.73
CA VAL A 102 -12.66 -29.57 -16.55
C VAL A 102 -13.23 -30.68 -15.66
N ILE A 103 -12.51 -31.14 -14.64
CA ILE A 103 -13.00 -32.22 -13.77
C ILE A 103 -14.16 -31.76 -12.87
N GLU A 104 -14.16 -30.51 -12.36
CA GLU A 104 -15.33 -29.95 -11.66
C GLU A 104 -16.58 -29.89 -12.54
N THR A 105 -16.41 -29.62 -13.84
CA THR A 105 -17.50 -29.67 -14.83
C THR A 105 -18.02 -31.10 -15.00
N VAL A 106 -17.14 -32.10 -15.08
CA VAL A 106 -17.53 -33.53 -15.10
C VAL A 106 -18.34 -33.88 -13.85
N MET A 107 -17.88 -33.52 -12.65
CA MET A 107 -18.59 -33.83 -11.39
C MET A 107 -19.97 -33.18 -11.32
N ASN A 108 -20.10 -31.92 -11.77
CA ASN A 108 -21.38 -31.24 -11.87
C ASN A 108 -22.32 -31.88 -12.91
N HIS A 109 -21.78 -32.37 -14.04
CA HIS A 109 -22.56 -33.07 -15.06
C HIS A 109 -23.02 -34.46 -14.61
N VAL A 110 -22.18 -35.22 -13.90
CA VAL A 110 -22.55 -36.49 -13.25
C VAL A 110 -23.68 -36.25 -12.23
N ALA A 111 -23.54 -35.22 -11.39
CA ALA A 111 -24.56 -34.86 -10.42
C ALA A 111 -25.91 -34.49 -11.06
N LYS A 112 -25.88 -33.72 -12.15
CA LYS A 112 -27.08 -33.38 -12.93
C LYS A 112 -27.71 -34.61 -13.60
N ALA A 113 -26.90 -35.48 -14.22
CA ALA A 113 -27.37 -36.68 -14.93
C ALA A 113 -28.01 -37.72 -14.00
N LEU A 114 -27.50 -37.86 -12.77
CA LEU A 114 -28.05 -38.75 -11.75
C LEU A 114 -29.09 -38.10 -10.84
N ASN A 115 -29.44 -36.82 -11.07
CA ASN A 115 -30.31 -36.00 -10.22
C ASN A 115 -29.90 -36.02 -8.72
N LYS A 116 -28.62 -35.80 -8.44
CA LYS A 116 -28.01 -35.88 -7.10
C LYS A 116 -27.32 -34.60 -6.67
N SER A 117 -27.16 -34.43 -5.36
CA SER A 117 -26.41 -33.31 -4.78
C SER A 117 -24.94 -33.33 -5.27
N PRO A 118 -24.43 -32.26 -5.88
CA PRO A 118 -23.04 -32.18 -6.32
C PRO A 118 -22.04 -32.41 -5.18
N ASP A 119 -22.33 -31.95 -3.96
CA ASP A 119 -21.51 -32.22 -2.77
C ASP A 119 -21.35 -33.74 -2.53
N LYS A 120 -22.43 -34.51 -2.64
CA LYS A 120 -22.40 -35.96 -2.40
C LYS A 120 -21.63 -36.70 -3.50
N ILE A 121 -21.76 -36.26 -4.75
CA ILE A 121 -20.99 -36.78 -5.88
C ILE A 121 -19.49 -36.46 -5.73
N ARG A 122 -19.12 -35.33 -5.12
CA ARG A 122 -17.72 -35.06 -4.73
C ARG A 122 -17.26 -35.94 -3.58
N GLU A 123 -18.01 -35.96 -2.48
CA GLU A 123 -17.69 -36.66 -1.23
C GLU A 123 -17.43 -38.16 -1.42
N ILE A 124 -18.24 -38.87 -2.22
CA ILE A 124 -18.05 -40.31 -2.47
C ILE A 124 -16.82 -40.64 -3.32
N ASN A 125 -16.32 -39.67 -4.09
CA ASN A 125 -15.20 -39.84 -5.02
C ASN A 125 -13.87 -39.29 -4.48
N PHE A 126 -13.81 -38.71 -3.27
CA PHE A 126 -12.54 -38.18 -2.74
C PHE A 126 -11.45 -39.24 -2.58
N TYR A 127 -10.23 -38.87 -2.93
CA TYR A 127 -9.02 -39.62 -2.57
C TYR A 127 -8.94 -39.87 -1.05
N LYS A 128 -8.39 -41.03 -0.71
CA LYS A 128 -8.16 -41.49 0.66
C LYS A 128 -6.66 -41.67 0.93
N LYS A 129 -6.25 -41.55 2.19
CA LYS A 129 -4.86 -41.83 2.62
C LYS A 129 -4.45 -43.24 2.16
N GLY A 130 -3.25 -43.35 1.59
CA GLY A 130 -2.70 -44.62 1.09
C GLY A 130 -3.15 -45.01 -0.32
N GLN A 131 -4.11 -44.30 -0.94
CA GLN A 131 -4.38 -44.46 -2.36
C GLN A 131 -3.27 -43.82 -3.21
N THR A 132 -3.22 -44.24 -4.47
CA THR A 132 -2.29 -43.77 -5.49
C THR A 132 -3.06 -43.01 -6.57
N THR A 133 -2.49 -41.92 -7.09
CA THR A 133 -3.07 -41.20 -8.23
C THR A 133 -2.99 -42.03 -9.52
N PHE A 134 -3.76 -41.65 -10.54
CA PHE A 134 -3.71 -42.31 -11.86
C PHE A 134 -2.31 -42.29 -12.51
N TYR A 135 -1.46 -41.33 -12.11
CA TYR A 135 -0.06 -41.21 -12.56
C TYR A 135 0.94 -41.86 -11.57
N HIS A 136 0.47 -42.81 -10.78
CA HIS A 136 1.26 -43.65 -9.85
C HIS A 136 1.96 -42.90 -8.70
N GLN A 137 1.48 -41.72 -8.28
CA GLN A 137 1.98 -41.06 -7.07
C GLN A 137 1.18 -41.52 -5.83
N PRO A 138 1.81 -42.09 -4.79
CA PRO A 138 1.12 -42.43 -3.54
C PRO A 138 0.75 -41.17 -2.74
N LEU A 139 -0.36 -41.24 -2.00
CA LEU A 139 -0.85 -40.18 -1.11
C LEU A 139 -0.66 -40.60 0.37
N PRO A 140 0.54 -40.45 0.96
CA PRO A 140 0.83 -40.87 2.34
C PRO A 140 0.01 -40.10 3.39
N TYR A 141 -0.50 -38.93 3.02
CA TYR A 141 -1.53 -38.17 3.72
C TYR A 141 -2.54 -37.63 2.70
N CYS A 142 -3.80 -37.48 3.11
CA CYS A 142 -4.83 -36.88 2.28
C CYS A 142 -5.81 -36.10 3.15
N ASN A 143 -5.69 -34.77 3.14
CA ASN A 143 -6.43 -33.89 4.05
C ASN A 143 -7.78 -33.44 3.50
N ILE A 144 -8.13 -33.80 2.25
CA ILE A 144 -9.28 -33.20 1.57
C ILE A 144 -10.61 -33.43 2.28
N SER A 145 -10.86 -34.65 2.77
CA SER A 145 -12.11 -34.96 3.49
C SER A 145 -12.24 -34.22 4.81
N LYS A 146 -11.11 -33.94 5.50
CA LYS A 146 -11.08 -33.12 6.72
C LYS A 146 -11.36 -31.66 6.38
N ILE A 147 -10.58 -31.08 5.46
CA ILE A 147 -10.74 -29.70 4.96
C ILE A 147 -12.17 -29.44 4.45
N TRP A 148 -12.76 -30.41 3.74
CA TRP A 148 -14.12 -30.29 3.21
C TRP A 148 -15.17 -30.20 4.31
N GLN A 149 -15.11 -31.04 5.36
CA GLN A 149 -16.06 -30.97 6.47
C GLN A 149 -15.79 -29.76 7.38
N ASP A 150 -14.52 -29.48 7.70
CA ASP A 150 -14.11 -28.31 8.48
C ASP A 150 -14.57 -27.00 7.81
N LEU A 151 -14.45 -26.91 6.47
CA LEU A 151 -14.97 -25.79 5.70
C LEU A 151 -16.50 -25.76 5.69
N LYS A 152 -17.18 -26.88 5.41
CA LYS A 152 -18.66 -26.93 5.42
C LYS A 152 -19.26 -26.50 6.76
N GLN A 153 -18.58 -26.82 7.87
CA GLN A 153 -18.96 -26.37 9.20
C GLN A 153 -18.67 -24.87 9.41
N SER A 154 -17.44 -24.42 9.18
CA SER A 154 -17.02 -23.02 9.43
C SER A 154 -17.64 -22.00 8.46
N SER A 155 -17.97 -22.43 7.24
CA SER A 155 -18.70 -21.63 6.25
C SER A 155 -20.23 -21.64 6.45
N GLU A 156 -20.74 -22.36 7.47
CA GLU A 156 -22.17 -22.52 7.75
C GLU A 156 -22.99 -23.06 6.56
N ALA A 157 -22.38 -23.91 5.72
CA ALA A 157 -22.86 -24.21 4.37
C ALA A 157 -24.34 -24.62 4.30
N GLU A 158 -24.78 -25.59 5.09
CA GLU A 158 -26.15 -26.11 5.01
C GLU A 158 -27.20 -25.07 5.47
N LYS A 159 -26.88 -24.28 6.51
CA LYS A 159 -27.70 -23.13 6.97
C LYS A 159 -27.86 -22.10 5.86
N ARG A 160 -26.79 -21.80 5.12
CA ARG A 160 -26.83 -20.88 3.97
C ARG A 160 -27.58 -21.48 2.77
N ARG A 161 -27.46 -22.78 2.48
CA ARG A 161 -28.31 -23.46 1.47
C ARG A 161 -29.80 -23.30 1.77
N THR A 162 -30.22 -23.47 3.03
CA THR A 162 -31.62 -23.25 3.43
C THR A 162 -32.05 -21.79 3.20
N ALA A 163 -31.24 -20.81 3.62
CA ALA A 163 -31.53 -19.39 3.39
C ALA A 163 -31.62 -19.05 1.89
N ILE A 164 -30.72 -19.59 1.06
CA ILE A 164 -30.72 -19.44 -0.40
C ILE A 164 -31.99 -20.03 -1.04
N GLN A 165 -32.47 -21.18 -0.56
CA GLN A 165 -33.75 -21.75 -1.03
C GLN A 165 -34.96 -20.87 -0.70
N VAL A 166 -34.97 -20.24 0.48
CA VAL A 166 -36.02 -19.28 0.87
C VAL A 166 -35.94 -18.02 -0.01
N PHE A 167 -34.76 -17.43 -0.14
CA PHE A 167 -34.50 -16.27 -0.99
C PHE A 167 -34.92 -16.51 -2.44
N ASN A 168 -34.58 -17.68 -3.01
CA ASN A 168 -34.89 -18.05 -4.39
C ASN A 168 -36.38 -18.35 -4.65
N LYS A 169 -37.16 -18.61 -3.60
CA LYS A 169 -38.64 -18.69 -3.68
C LYS A 169 -39.29 -17.31 -3.57
N GLN A 170 -38.75 -16.43 -2.73
CA GLN A 170 -39.29 -15.08 -2.49
C GLN A 170 -38.96 -14.10 -3.63
N ASN A 171 -37.76 -14.19 -4.21
CA ASN A 171 -37.30 -13.26 -5.24
C ASN A 171 -37.44 -13.87 -6.63
N ARG A 172 -38.16 -13.21 -7.53
CA ARG A 172 -38.32 -13.66 -8.92
C ARG A 172 -37.07 -13.39 -9.77
N TRP A 173 -36.57 -12.15 -9.71
CA TRP A 173 -35.56 -11.61 -10.63
C TRP A 173 -34.13 -11.56 -10.05
N ARG A 174 -33.97 -11.59 -8.73
CA ARG A 174 -32.68 -11.85 -8.06
C ARG A 174 -32.63 -13.31 -7.62
N LYS A 175 -31.50 -13.98 -7.81
CA LYS A 175 -31.29 -15.38 -7.39
C LYS A 175 -29.93 -15.53 -6.70
N ARG A 176 -29.85 -16.39 -5.69
CA ARG A 176 -28.59 -16.78 -5.06
C ARG A 176 -28.17 -18.19 -5.45
N GLY A 177 -26.86 -18.39 -5.56
CA GLY A 177 -26.22 -19.68 -5.76
C GLY A 177 -25.06 -19.85 -4.78
N MET A 178 -24.78 -21.08 -4.36
CA MET A 178 -23.59 -21.39 -3.56
C MET A 178 -22.98 -22.70 -4.03
N SER A 179 -21.66 -22.67 -4.21
CA SER A 179 -20.85 -23.84 -4.60
C SER A 179 -19.77 -24.10 -3.56
N ILE A 180 -19.35 -25.36 -3.46
CA ILE A 180 -18.19 -25.78 -2.66
C ILE A 180 -17.30 -26.61 -3.57
N VAL A 181 -16.04 -26.21 -3.69
CA VAL A 181 -15.08 -26.76 -4.65
C VAL A 181 -13.83 -27.23 -3.89
N PRO A 182 -13.42 -28.50 -4.04
CA PRO A 182 -12.20 -29.03 -3.44
C PRO A 182 -11.00 -28.72 -4.33
N LEU A 183 -9.79 -28.78 -3.76
CA LEU A 183 -8.54 -28.69 -4.50
C LEU A 183 -7.52 -29.70 -3.96
N ARG A 184 -6.93 -30.50 -4.85
CA ARG A 184 -5.62 -31.15 -4.64
C ARG A 184 -4.65 -30.58 -5.65
N LYS A 185 -3.53 -30.05 -5.17
CA LYS A 185 -2.40 -29.60 -6.00
C LYS A 185 -1.16 -30.41 -5.65
N GLY A 186 -0.77 -31.32 -6.54
CA GLY A 186 0.56 -31.90 -6.53
C GLY A 186 1.62 -30.81 -6.78
N VAL A 187 2.67 -30.77 -5.95
CA VAL A 187 3.82 -29.88 -6.08
C VAL A 187 5.04 -30.70 -6.48
N THR A 188 5.59 -30.43 -7.67
CA THR A 188 6.68 -31.20 -8.27
C THR A 188 7.97 -30.37 -8.33
N TYR A 189 9.09 -30.96 -7.91
CA TYR A 189 10.43 -30.49 -8.23
C TYR A 189 10.95 -31.21 -9.50
N PRO A 190 11.07 -30.54 -10.66
CA PRO A 190 11.62 -31.14 -11.86
C PRO A 190 13.10 -31.54 -11.69
N ALA A 191 13.53 -32.57 -12.41
CA ALA A 191 14.93 -32.97 -12.45
C ALA A 191 15.84 -31.79 -12.89
N GLY A 192 16.92 -31.57 -12.15
CA GLY A 192 17.88 -30.50 -12.44
C GLY A 192 17.41 -29.08 -12.10
N LEU A 193 16.27 -28.90 -11.42
CA LEU A 193 15.89 -27.60 -10.86
C LEU A 193 16.89 -27.17 -9.77
N ARG A 194 17.42 -25.94 -9.84
CA ARG A 194 18.44 -25.43 -8.90
C ARG A 194 18.25 -23.96 -8.55
N PHE A 195 18.44 -23.62 -7.27
CA PHE A 195 18.50 -22.24 -6.78
C PHE A 195 19.75 -22.04 -5.92
N THR A 196 20.63 -21.13 -6.35
CA THR A 196 21.82 -20.76 -5.56
C THR A 196 21.47 -19.69 -4.55
N ALA A 197 21.97 -19.82 -3.32
CA ALA A 197 22.07 -18.73 -2.35
C ALA A 197 23.53 -18.43 -2.02
N TYR A 198 23.80 -17.18 -1.67
CA TYR A 198 25.05 -16.75 -1.07
C TYR A 198 24.75 -15.80 0.08
N VAL A 199 25.33 -16.09 1.24
CA VAL A 199 25.20 -15.31 2.48
C VAL A 199 26.60 -14.89 2.91
N ALA A 200 26.79 -13.59 3.13
CA ALA A 200 28.03 -13.03 3.68
C ALA A 200 27.71 -12.17 4.90
N ILE A 201 28.53 -12.30 5.95
CA ILE A 201 28.42 -11.52 7.18
C ILE A 201 29.62 -10.57 7.25
N PHE A 202 29.36 -9.26 7.38
CA PHE A 202 30.42 -8.26 7.47
C PHE A 202 30.92 -8.10 8.92
N ARG A 203 32.23 -7.90 9.06
CA ARG A 203 32.89 -7.70 10.36
C ARG A 203 32.45 -6.42 11.06
N LYS A 204 32.75 -6.30 12.36
CA LYS A 204 32.36 -5.21 13.28
C LYS A 204 30.86 -5.06 13.54
N ASP A 205 30.05 -4.76 12.52
CA ASP A 205 28.62 -4.49 12.70
C ASP A 205 27.73 -5.74 12.54
N GLY A 206 28.32 -6.85 12.06
CA GLY A 206 27.62 -8.11 11.85
C GLY A 206 26.56 -8.05 10.74
N THR A 207 26.54 -7.00 9.90
CA THR A 207 25.49 -6.87 8.88
C THR A 207 25.56 -8.01 7.88
N VAL A 208 24.40 -8.59 7.58
CA VAL A 208 24.28 -9.76 6.70
C VAL A 208 23.84 -9.32 5.31
N CYS A 209 24.42 -9.96 4.30
CA CYS A 209 24.14 -9.72 2.90
C CYS A 209 23.75 -11.05 2.25
N ILE A 210 22.51 -11.14 1.76
CA ILE A 210 21.96 -12.33 1.13
C ILE A 210 21.68 -12.04 -0.35
N THR A 211 21.92 -13.02 -1.20
CA THR A 211 21.41 -13.04 -2.57
C THR A 211 21.01 -14.47 -2.92
N HIS A 212 19.98 -14.63 -3.74
CA HIS A 212 19.45 -15.92 -4.16
C HIS A 212 19.01 -15.94 -5.61
N GLY A 213 18.84 -17.14 -6.17
CA GLY A 213 18.40 -17.34 -7.54
C GLY A 213 16.93 -17.00 -7.83
N GLY A 214 16.08 -16.89 -6.81
CA GLY A 214 14.72 -16.40 -6.96
C GLY A 214 14.65 -14.89 -7.18
N VAL A 215 13.55 -14.44 -7.79
CA VAL A 215 13.29 -13.03 -8.11
C VAL A 215 12.02 -12.56 -7.38
N GLU A 216 12.08 -11.43 -6.69
CA GLU A 216 10.91 -10.80 -6.07
C GLU A 216 10.00 -10.17 -7.13
N ILE A 217 8.75 -10.64 -7.17
CA ILE A 217 7.68 -10.17 -8.07
C ILE A 217 6.37 -9.89 -7.32
N GLY A 218 6.43 -9.74 -5.99
CA GLY A 218 5.28 -9.50 -5.11
C GLY A 218 4.84 -10.72 -4.28
N GLN A 219 5.64 -11.81 -4.28
CA GLN A 219 5.41 -13.01 -3.48
C GLN A 219 6.13 -12.99 -2.12
N GLY A 220 6.94 -11.97 -1.84
CA GLY A 220 7.59 -11.78 -0.54
C GLY A 220 8.72 -12.78 -0.28
N ILE A 221 9.39 -13.25 -1.35
CA ILE A 221 10.55 -14.15 -1.26
C ILE A 221 11.70 -13.49 -0.48
N ASP A 222 12.00 -12.22 -0.79
CA ASP A 222 13.04 -11.43 -0.15
C ASP A 222 12.78 -11.27 1.36
N THR A 223 11.50 -11.20 1.75
CA THR A 223 11.08 -11.10 3.16
C THR A 223 11.24 -12.44 3.87
N LYS A 224 10.77 -13.55 3.26
CA LYS A 224 10.84 -14.88 3.85
C LYS A 224 12.28 -15.33 4.09
N VAL A 225 13.20 -15.12 3.14
CA VAL A 225 14.61 -15.49 3.34
C VAL A 225 15.29 -14.68 4.46
N CYS A 226 14.94 -13.41 4.65
CA CYS A 226 15.42 -12.62 5.78
C CYS A 226 14.88 -13.12 7.12
N GLN A 227 13.59 -13.44 7.20
CA GLN A 227 12.98 -14.01 8.41
C GLN A 227 13.65 -15.34 8.80
N VAL A 228 13.86 -16.22 7.81
CA VAL A 228 14.53 -17.52 7.97
C VAL A 228 16.00 -17.36 8.35
N ALA A 229 16.77 -16.48 7.69
CA ALA A 229 18.18 -16.26 8.01
C ALA A 229 18.38 -15.70 9.43
N ALA A 230 17.56 -14.73 9.84
CA ALA A 230 17.58 -14.20 11.20
C ALA A 230 17.28 -15.29 12.24
N HIS A 231 16.29 -16.14 11.97
CA HIS A 231 15.94 -17.25 12.85
C HIS A 231 17.06 -18.29 12.96
N ILE A 232 17.59 -18.77 11.83
CA ILE A 232 18.60 -19.84 11.82
C ILE A 232 19.90 -19.38 12.45
N LEU A 233 20.44 -18.22 12.08
CA LEU A 233 21.70 -17.73 12.65
C LEU A 233 21.57 -17.46 14.16
N GLY A 234 20.49 -16.80 14.59
CA GLY A 234 20.24 -16.55 16.01
C GLY A 234 21.17 -15.47 16.60
N TYR A 235 21.70 -15.71 17.82
CA TYR A 235 22.64 -14.83 18.53
C TYR A 235 22.23 -13.34 18.63
N GLY A 236 20.93 -13.03 18.56
CA GLY A 236 20.41 -11.67 18.58
C GLY A 236 20.35 -10.95 17.24
N LEU A 237 20.74 -11.58 16.13
CA LEU A 237 20.56 -11.03 14.78
C LEU A 237 19.09 -10.68 14.51
N THR A 238 18.86 -9.47 13.98
CA THR A 238 17.53 -8.97 13.59
C THR A 238 17.41 -8.83 12.07
N VAL A 239 16.18 -8.90 11.55
CA VAL A 239 15.89 -8.73 10.12
C VAL A 239 16.39 -7.38 9.57
N ASP A 240 16.36 -6.31 10.37
CA ASP A 240 16.88 -4.99 9.99
C ASP A 240 18.40 -4.94 9.76
N GLN A 241 19.15 -5.95 10.21
CA GLN A 241 20.59 -6.11 9.94
C GLN A 241 20.87 -6.94 8.68
N ILE A 242 19.84 -7.44 7.99
CA ILE A 242 19.95 -8.28 6.80
C ILE A 242 19.58 -7.46 5.55
N SER A 243 20.41 -7.55 4.51
CA SER A 243 20.22 -6.85 3.24
C SER A 243 20.17 -7.84 2.06
N ILE A 244 19.12 -7.75 1.24
CA ILE A 244 19.04 -8.49 -0.03
C ILE A 244 19.81 -7.76 -1.12
N ARG A 245 20.53 -8.51 -1.96
CA ARG A 245 21.12 -8.03 -3.22
C ARG A 245 20.45 -8.72 -4.41
N PRO A 246 20.19 -8.00 -5.52
CA PRO A 246 19.52 -8.55 -6.69
C PRO A 246 20.15 -9.85 -7.18
N ALA A 247 19.32 -10.79 -7.60
CA ALA A 247 19.76 -11.98 -8.31
C ALA A 247 20.61 -11.58 -9.54
N THR A 248 21.78 -12.19 -9.70
CA THR A 248 22.66 -12.00 -10.86
C THR A 248 23.08 -13.35 -11.42
N SER A 249 23.26 -13.44 -12.74
CA SER A 249 23.77 -14.64 -13.41
C SER A 249 25.21 -15.01 -13.00
N PHE A 250 25.97 -14.06 -12.45
CA PHE A 250 27.30 -14.30 -11.89
C PHE A 250 27.26 -15.05 -10.56
N LEU A 251 26.32 -14.69 -9.66
CA LEU A 251 26.20 -15.33 -8.34
C LEU A 251 25.29 -16.56 -8.36
N ASN A 252 24.30 -16.57 -9.25
CA ASN A 252 23.40 -17.69 -9.54
C ASN A 252 23.54 -18.15 -11.01
N PRO A 253 24.69 -18.71 -11.42
CA PRO A 253 24.84 -19.29 -12.76
C PRO A 253 23.95 -20.51 -12.91
N ASN A 254 23.36 -20.69 -14.10
CA ASN A 254 22.50 -21.84 -14.45
C ASN A 254 21.24 -22.02 -13.58
N GLY A 255 20.84 -21.03 -12.77
CA GLY A 255 19.65 -21.13 -11.93
C GLY A 255 18.34 -21.03 -12.70
N ASN A 256 17.28 -21.65 -12.15
CA ASN A 256 15.97 -21.73 -12.79
C ASN A 256 15.14 -20.43 -12.66
N ALA A 257 14.06 -20.34 -13.45
CA ALA A 257 13.08 -19.28 -13.37
C ALA A 257 12.32 -19.27 -12.02
N THR A 258 11.71 -18.13 -11.68
CA THR A 258 10.81 -18.03 -10.52
C THR A 258 9.42 -18.50 -10.91
N GLU A 259 9.06 -19.74 -10.56
CA GLU A 259 7.86 -20.42 -11.05
C GLU A 259 7.35 -21.53 -10.10
N ARG A 260 6.31 -22.27 -10.54
CA ARG A 260 5.73 -23.49 -9.92
C ARG A 260 5.23 -23.41 -8.47
N SER A 261 5.33 -22.24 -7.84
CA SER A 261 5.09 -22.01 -6.39
C SER A 261 6.19 -22.54 -5.45
N ILE A 262 7.33 -23.00 -5.97
CA ILE A 262 8.41 -23.64 -5.18
C ILE A 262 9.63 -22.74 -4.92
N THR A 263 9.78 -21.64 -5.67
CA THR A 263 10.99 -20.82 -5.63
C THR A 263 11.26 -20.20 -4.26
N SER A 264 10.23 -19.76 -3.53
CA SER A 264 10.42 -19.14 -2.20
C SER A 264 10.88 -20.15 -1.15
N GLU A 265 10.26 -21.33 -1.15
CA GLU A 265 10.63 -22.48 -0.31
C GLU A 265 12.08 -22.91 -0.56
N LEU A 266 12.46 -23.13 -1.82
CA LEU A 266 13.80 -23.60 -2.17
C LEU A 266 14.90 -22.53 -2.03
N CYS A 267 14.55 -21.24 -2.13
CA CYS A 267 15.49 -20.15 -1.78
C CYS A 267 15.62 -19.98 -0.26
N CYS A 268 14.56 -20.23 0.52
CA CYS A 268 14.68 -20.33 1.98
C CYS A 268 15.59 -21.51 2.34
N GLU A 269 15.38 -22.69 1.75
CA GLU A 269 16.23 -23.88 2.00
C GLU A 269 17.70 -23.64 1.63
N ALA A 270 17.98 -23.00 0.47
CA ALA A 270 19.33 -22.60 0.11
C ALA A 270 19.97 -21.66 1.15
N VAL A 271 19.19 -20.71 1.68
CA VAL A 271 19.63 -19.78 2.74
C VAL A 271 19.78 -20.48 4.10
N ILE A 272 18.92 -21.44 4.46
CA ILE A 272 19.05 -22.26 5.67
C ILE A 272 20.38 -23.00 5.67
N ASN A 273 20.74 -23.65 4.56
CA ASN A 273 21.99 -24.38 4.44
C ASN A 273 23.21 -23.44 4.53
N CYS A 274 23.19 -22.29 3.85
CA CYS A 274 24.20 -21.23 4.05
C CYS A 274 24.30 -20.78 5.52
N CYS A 275 23.16 -20.54 6.18
CA CYS A 275 23.12 -20.09 7.56
C CYS A 275 23.56 -21.17 8.56
N ASN A 276 23.30 -22.45 8.29
CA ASN A 276 23.78 -23.57 9.09
C ASN A 276 25.31 -23.71 9.01
N MET A 277 25.88 -23.64 7.79
CA MET A 277 27.34 -23.64 7.59
C MET A 277 28.03 -22.48 8.34
N LEU A 278 27.42 -21.29 8.32
CA LEU A 278 27.91 -20.13 9.07
C LEU A 278 27.74 -20.33 10.58
N LYS A 279 26.59 -20.83 11.03
CA LYS A 279 26.27 -21.07 12.44
C LYS A 279 27.21 -22.09 13.08
N GLU A 280 27.55 -23.15 12.37
CA GLU A 280 28.54 -24.16 12.80
C GLU A 280 29.88 -23.47 13.12
N ARG A 281 30.45 -22.77 12.13
CA ARG A 281 31.71 -22.01 12.26
C ARG A 281 31.67 -20.97 13.39
N ILE A 282 30.55 -20.25 13.52
CA ILE A 282 30.35 -19.22 14.55
C ILE A 282 30.21 -19.84 15.94
N SER A 283 29.52 -20.98 16.07
CA SER A 283 29.24 -21.63 17.36
C SER A 283 30.52 -22.08 18.08
N LEU A 284 31.55 -22.45 17.32
CA LEU A 284 32.89 -22.77 17.84
C LEU A 284 33.54 -21.62 18.62
N ILE A 285 33.15 -20.38 18.36
CA ILE A 285 33.64 -19.17 19.04
C ILE A 285 32.57 -18.63 20.02
N ALA A 286 31.30 -18.61 19.61
CA ALA A 286 30.20 -18.06 20.40
C ALA A 286 29.94 -18.83 21.70
N LYS A 287 30.25 -20.13 21.75
CA LYS A 287 30.16 -20.96 22.98
C LYS A 287 31.00 -20.39 24.14
N ASP A 288 32.15 -19.78 23.83
CA ASP A 288 33.11 -19.21 24.79
C ASP A 288 32.81 -17.72 25.06
N MET A 289 31.72 -17.19 24.47
CA MET A 289 31.28 -15.80 24.55
C MET A 289 29.77 -15.68 24.83
N PRO A 290 29.20 -16.36 25.85
CA PRO A 290 27.75 -16.55 26.00
C PRO A 290 26.94 -15.27 26.27
N GLN A 291 27.60 -14.16 26.62
CA GLN A 291 26.98 -12.84 26.87
C GLN A 291 27.33 -11.80 25.78
N ALA A 292 28.11 -12.17 24.77
CA ALA A 292 28.54 -11.22 23.74
C ALA A 292 27.43 -10.97 22.71
N THR A 293 27.37 -9.74 22.19
CA THR A 293 26.47 -9.39 21.09
C THR A 293 26.91 -10.03 19.77
N TRP A 294 25.98 -10.16 18.84
CA TRP A 294 26.24 -10.60 17.47
C TRP A 294 27.46 -9.91 16.82
N GLY A 295 27.60 -8.59 16.98
CA GLY A 295 28.73 -7.84 16.41
C GLY A 295 30.08 -8.22 16.99
N GLU A 296 30.13 -8.46 18.31
CA GLU A 296 31.36 -8.86 19.02
C GLU A 296 31.76 -10.31 18.70
N ILE A 297 30.80 -11.23 18.65
CA ILE A 297 31.00 -12.61 18.18
C ILE A 297 31.58 -12.59 16.76
N ILE A 298 30.99 -11.80 15.86
CA ILE A 298 31.42 -11.74 14.46
C ILE A 298 32.79 -11.07 14.29
N ASP A 299 33.12 -10.00 15.03
CA ASP A 299 34.46 -9.39 14.94
C ASP A 299 35.54 -10.28 15.60
N LYS A 300 35.19 -11.10 16.60
CA LYS A 300 36.07 -12.15 17.14
C LYS A 300 36.28 -13.28 16.14
N CYS A 301 35.22 -13.78 15.49
CA CYS A 301 35.33 -14.76 14.39
C CYS A 301 36.25 -14.24 13.28
N TYR A 302 36.07 -12.99 12.85
CA TYR A 302 36.96 -12.35 11.88
C TYR A 302 38.41 -12.28 12.39
N GLY A 303 38.62 -11.86 13.65
CA GLY A 303 39.95 -11.77 14.28
C GLY A 303 40.67 -13.12 14.44
N LEU A 304 39.95 -14.23 14.34
CA LEU A 304 40.47 -15.60 14.33
C LEU A 304 40.53 -16.23 12.92
N GLY A 305 40.27 -15.46 11.86
CA GLY A 305 40.36 -15.92 10.47
C GLY A 305 39.21 -16.81 9.99
N VAL A 306 38.07 -16.83 10.69
CA VAL A 306 36.90 -17.63 10.30
C VAL A 306 36.28 -17.10 9.01
N ASP A 307 36.00 -17.98 8.04
CA ASP A 307 35.23 -17.64 6.84
C ASP A 307 33.78 -17.32 7.21
N LEU A 308 33.42 -16.04 7.09
CA LEU A 308 32.11 -15.47 7.37
C LEU A 308 31.21 -15.41 6.12
N SER A 309 31.51 -16.20 5.09
CA SER A 309 30.69 -16.35 3.89
C SER A 309 30.32 -17.81 3.59
N ALA A 310 29.13 -18.05 3.06
CA ALA A 310 28.70 -19.38 2.64
C ALA A 310 27.89 -19.30 1.33
N LYS A 311 28.20 -20.20 0.40
CA LYS A 311 27.44 -20.43 -0.84
C LYS A 311 26.84 -21.82 -0.81
N TYR A 312 25.56 -21.93 -1.15
CA TYR A 312 24.87 -23.21 -1.26
C TYR A 312 23.99 -23.21 -2.52
N MET A 313 23.94 -24.33 -3.23
CA MET A 313 23.03 -24.52 -4.35
C MET A 313 22.00 -25.58 -3.97
N MET A 314 20.78 -25.14 -3.70
CA MET A 314 19.68 -26.05 -3.41
C MET A 314 19.29 -26.79 -4.69
N LEU A 315 19.60 -28.08 -4.71
CA LEU A 315 19.21 -29.06 -5.72
C LEU A 315 18.23 -30.04 -5.05
N PRO A 316 16.91 -29.77 -5.05
CA PRO A 316 15.94 -30.70 -4.51
C PRO A 316 16.03 -32.08 -5.19
N LYS A 317 15.87 -33.14 -4.40
CA LYS A 317 15.66 -34.48 -4.94
C LYS A 317 14.37 -34.48 -5.76
N ALA A 318 14.47 -34.82 -7.05
CA ALA A 318 13.31 -35.08 -7.87
C ALA A 318 12.48 -36.19 -7.21
N GLY A 319 11.20 -35.93 -6.97
CA GLY A 319 10.32 -36.91 -6.33
C GLY A 319 9.86 -38.01 -7.29
N GLN A 320 9.05 -38.91 -6.75
CA GLN A 320 7.91 -39.43 -7.52
C GLN A 320 7.03 -38.23 -7.99
N PRO A 321 6.10 -38.39 -8.96
CA PRO A 321 5.71 -37.30 -9.87
C PRO A 321 5.24 -35.97 -9.25
N CYS A 322 4.80 -35.95 -7.99
CA CYS A 322 4.87 -34.75 -7.15
C CYS A 322 5.54 -35.08 -5.80
N ASN A 323 6.33 -34.15 -5.27
CA ASN A 323 7.07 -34.26 -4.01
C ASN A 323 6.17 -34.15 -2.78
N TYR A 324 5.13 -33.30 -2.84
CA TYR A 324 4.08 -33.21 -1.83
C TYR A 324 2.74 -32.79 -2.45
N ASN A 325 1.66 -32.83 -1.67
CA ASN A 325 0.33 -32.36 -2.08
C ASN A 325 -0.12 -31.23 -1.17
N ILE A 326 -0.54 -30.12 -1.77
CA ILE A 326 -1.35 -29.06 -1.15
C ILE A 326 -2.82 -29.46 -1.31
N TYR A 327 -3.61 -29.26 -0.26
CA TYR A 327 -5.05 -29.44 -0.29
C TYR A 327 -5.77 -28.14 0.04
N ALA A 328 -6.96 -27.91 -0.49
CA ALA A 328 -7.82 -26.81 -0.07
C ALA A 328 -9.30 -27.12 -0.34
N ALA A 329 -10.18 -26.29 0.18
CA ALA A 329 -11.53 -26.15 -0.35
C ALA A 329 -11.96 -24.68 -0.30
N THR A 330 -12.88 -24.31 -1.19
CA THR A 330 -13.48 -22.98 -1.28
C THR A 330 -14.99 -23.11 -1.30
N CYS A 331 -15.68 -22.31 -0.48
CA CYS A 331 -17.14 -22.20 -0.43
C CYS A 331 -17.52 -20.75 -0.79
N THR A 332 -18.22 -20.55 -1.91
CA THR A 332 -18.57 -19.22 -2.42
C THR A 332 -20.07 -19.13 -2.66
N GLU A 333 -20.68 -18.06 -2.13
CA GLU A 333 -22.07 -17.64 -2.35
C GLU A 333 -22.09 -16.37 -3.21
N VAL A 334 -22.96 -16.37 -4.22
CA VAL A 334 -23.20 -15.25 -5.13
C VAL A 334 -24.68 -14.92 -5.20
N GLU A 335 -25.00 -13.66 -5.47
CA GLU A 335 -26.32 -13.22 -5.96
C GLU A 335 -26.19 -12.76 -7.42
N ILE A 336 -27.15 -13.13 -8.25
CA ILE A 336 -27.26 -12.71 -9.65
C ILE A 336 -28.56 -11.95 -9.88
N ASP A 337 -28.48 -10.90 -10.68
CA ASP A 337 -29.62 -10.28 -11.35
C ASP A 337 -29.91 -11.02 -12.65
N VAL A 338 -31.11 -11.59 -12.75
CA VAL A 338 -31.54 -12.38 -13.92
C VAL A 338 -31.95 -11.49 -15.10
N LEU A 339 -32.12 -10.17 -14.89
CA LEU A 339 -32.46 -9.19 -15.93
C LEU A 339 -31.21 -8.54 -16.54
N THR A 340 -30.17 -8.27 -15.73
CA THR A 340 -28.96 -7.57 -16.19
C THR A 340 -27.72 -8.45 -16.31
N GLY A 341 -27.67 -9.61 -15.65
CA GLY A 341 -26.47 -10.43 -15.51
C GLY A 341 -25.47 -9.94 -14.46
N GLU A 342 -25.77 -8.83 -13.77
CA GLU A 342 -24.98 -8.34 -12.62
C GLU A 342 -24.82 -9.45 -11.57
N THR A 343 -23.60 -9.66 -11.08
CA THR A 343 -23.26 -10.73 -10.15
C THR A 343 -22.48 -10.16 -8.97
N GLU A 344 -23.04 -10.25 -7.77
CA GLU A 344 -22.39 -9.85 -6.52
C GLU A 344 -21.89 -11.09 -5.77
N ILE A 345 -20.63 -11.07 -5.33
CA ILE A 345 -20.04 -12.17 -4.54
C ILE A 345 -20.25 -11.88 -3.06
N LEU A 346 -21.27 -12.50 -2.47
CA LEU A 346 -21.71 -12.16 -1.12
C LEU A 346 -20.73 -12.64 -0.04
N ARG A 347 -20.29 -13.90 -0.13
CA ARG A 347 -19.38 -14.50 0.85
C ARG A 347 -18.53 -15.59 0.23
N THR A 348 -17.22 -15.56 0.50
CA THR A 348 -16.28 -16.63 0.17
C THR A 348 -15.51 -17.04 1.41
N ASP A 349 -15.56 -18.33 1.73
CA ASP A 349 -14.76 -18.98 2.77
C ASP A 349 -13.74 -19.92 2.09
N ILE A 350 -12.45 -19.78 2.39
CA ILE A 350 -11.37 -20.66 1.90
C ILE A 350 -10.65 -21.29 3.09
N LEU A 351 -10.46 -22.61 3.05
CA LEU A 351 -9.57 -23.33 3.97
C LEU A 351 -8.43 -23.98 3.17
N PHE A 352 -7.19 -23.56 3.43
CA PHE A 352 -6.01 -23.86 2.61
C PHE A 352 -4.89 -24.55 3.41
N ASP A 353 -4.38 -25.66 2.91
CA ASP A 353 -3.24 -26.39 3.46
C ASP A 353 -1.92 -25.88 2.88
N CYS A 354 -1.29 -24.93 3.58
CA CYS A 354 0.11 -24.55 3.36
C CYS A 354 1.08 -25.30 4.29
N GLY A 355 0.58 -26.17 5.18
CA GLY A 355 1.26 -26.58 6.39
C GLY A 355 1.78 -25.41 7.23
N LYS A 356 2.98 -25.55 7.81
CA LYS A 356 3.59 -24.55 8.69
C LYS A 356 4.14 -23.34 7.90
N SER A 357 3.28 -22.38 7.62
CA SER A 357 3.62 -21.11 6.94
C SER A 357 4.81 -20.40 7.58
N VAL A 358 5.69 -19.85 6.72
CA VAL A 358 6.83 -19.00 7.11
C VAL A 358 6.40 -17.57 7.40
N ASN A 359 5.36 -17.10 6.73
CA ASN A 359 4.77 -15.80 6.97
C ASN A 359 3.27 -15.84 6.61
N PRO A 360 2.39 -16.07 7.59
CA PRO A 360 0.94 -16.20 7.35
C PRO A 360 0.32 -14.97 6.69
N GLU A 361 0.92 -13.79 6.87
CA GLU A 361 0.47 -12.53 6.27
C GLU A 361 0.70 -12.54 4.75
N ILE A 362 1.89 -12.99 4.32
CA ILE A 362 2.23 -13.17 2.90
C ILE A 362 1.43 -14.33 2.30
N ASP A 363 1.30 -15.45 3.01
CA ASP A 363 0.65 -16.65 2.49
C ASP A 363 -0.87 -16.50 2.35
N ILE A 364 -1.55 -15.80 3.27
CA ILE A 364 -2.95 -15.40 3.10
C ILE A 364 -3.11 -14.46 1.90
N GLY A 365 -2.29 -13.40 1.79
CA GLY A 365 -2.34 -12.50 0.64
C GLY A 365 -2.07 -13.18 -0.72
N GLN A 366 -1.29 -14.27 -0.73
CA GLN A 366 -1.10 -15.10 -1.92
C GLN A 366 -2.28 -16.03 -2.24
N VAL A 367 -3.09 -16.41 -1.26
CA VAL A 367 -4.36 -17.12 -1.49
C VAL A 367 -5.43 -16.13 -1.97
N GLU A 368 -5.58 -14.98 -1.32
CA GLU A 368 -6.51 -13.91 -1.69
C GLU A 368 -6.25 -13.43 -3.13
N GLY A 369 -5.01 -13.04 -3.43
CA GLY A 369 -4.62 -12.60 -4.77
C GLY A 369 -4.70 -13.70 -5.85
N ALA A 370 -4.57 -14.98 -5.46
CA ALA A 370 -4.83 -16.09 -6.39
C ALA A 370 -6.33 -16.25 -6.68
N PHE A 371 -7.18 -16.11 -5.66
CA PHE A 371 -8.63 -16.22 -5.80
C PHE A 371 -9.19 -15.06 -6.64
N VAL A 372 -8.79 -13.81 -6.38
CA VAL A 372 -9.24 -12.65 -7.16
C VAL A 372 -8.78 -12.73 -8.63
N MET A 373 -7.54 -13.16 -8.90
CA MET A 373 -7.11 -13.47 -10.28
C MET A 373 -7.91 -14.62 -10.92
N GLY A 374 -8.47 -15.53 -10.11
CA GLY A 374 -9.42 -16.54 -10.55
C GLY A 374 -10.79 -15.94 -10.90
N LEU A 375 -11.32 -15.03 -10.07
CA LEU A 375 -12.57 -14.33 -10.32
C LEU A 375 -12.54 -13.59 -11.66
N GLY A 376 -11.49 -12.81 -11.90
CA GLY A 376 -11.30 -12.09 -13.16
C GLY A 376 -11.38 -13.03 -14.36
N TYR A 377 -10.57 -14.09 -14.35
CA TYR A 377 -10.54 -15.10 -15.41
C TYR A 377 -11.89 -15.82 -15.70
N TRP A 378 -12.80 -15.88 -14.72
CA TRP A 378 -14.10 -16.52 -14.90
C TRP A 378 -15.28 -15.56 -15.13
N LEU A 379 -15.13 -14.27 -14.80
CA LEU A 379 -16.25 -13.32 -14.74
C LEU A 379 -16.07 -12.05 -15.60
N THR A 380 -14.85 -11.52 -15.75
CA THR A 380 -14.62 -10.17 -16.32
C THR A 380 -13.51 -10.08 -17.37
N GLU A 381 -12.50 -10.95 -17.30
CA GLU A 381 -11.31 -10.91 -18.16
C GLU A 381 -11.55 -11.69 -19.46
N GLN A 382 -11.94 -10.99 -20.53
CA GLN A 382 -12.12 -11.58 -21.86
C GLN A 382 -11.02 -11.13 -22.83
N ALA A 383 -10.43 -12.08 -23.55
CA ALA A 383 -9.54 -11.81 -24.68
C ALA A 383 -10.30 -12.03 -26.00
N ILE A 384 -10.62 -10.94 -26.72
CA ILE A 384 -11.34 -10.99 -28.00
C ILE A 384 -10.33 -10.80 -29.14
N TYR A 385 -10.43 -11.65 -30.15
CA TYR A 385 -9.58 -11.62 -31.35
C TYR A 385 -10.43 -11.39 -32.59
N ASP A 386 -9.90 -10.64 -33.56
CA ASP A 386 -10.51 -10.52 -34.88
C ASP A 386 -10.49 -11.87 -35.62
N PRO A 387 -11.63 -12.41 -36.09
CA PRO A 387 -11.68 -13.72 -36.75
C PRO A 387 -10.91 -13.82 -38.07
N SER A 388 -10.63 -12.69 -38.75
CA SER A 388 -9.98 -12.69 -40.07
C SER A 388 -8.45 -12.62 -40.01
N SER A 389 -7.92 -11.92 -39.00
CA SER A 389 -6.51 -11.56 -38.87
C SER A 389 -5.82 -12.12 -37.62
N GLY A 390 -6.58 -12.57 -36.62
CA GLY A 390 -6.05 -13.05 -35.34
C GLY A 390 -5.52 -11.94 -34.41
N LEU A 391 -5.77 -10.66 -34.73
CA LEU A 391 -5.36 -9.52 -33.92
C LEU A 391 -6.17 -9.43 -32.60
N GLU A 392 -5.51 -9.13 -31.48
CA GLU A 392 -6.19 -8.91 -30.20
C GLU A 392 -6.87 -7.54 -30.13
N LEU A 393 -8.19 -7.54 -30.06
CA LEU A 393 -9.01 -6.33 -30.01
C LEU A 393 -9.06 -5.73 -28.60
N THR A 394 -9.14 -6.56 -27.57
CA THR A 394 -9.16 -6.18 -26.14
C THR A 394 -7.75 -5.86 -25.61
N SER A 395 -7.02 -5.00 -26.31
CA SER A 395 -5.61 -4.65 -26.04
C SER A 395 -5.45 -3.40 -25.15
N GLY A 396 -6.38 -3.16 -24.22
CA GLY A 396 -6.34 -2.01 -23.31
C GLY A 396 -7.24 -2.18 -22.09
N THR A 397 -6.98 -1.42 -21.02
CA THR A 397 -7.74 -1.49 -19.75
C THR A 397 -9.15 -0.90 -19.82
N TRP A 398 -9.60 -0.47 -21.00
CA TRP A 398 -10.98 -0.04 -21.25
C TRP A 398 -11.83 -1.19 -21.84
N ASP A 399 -11.17 -2.17 -22.46
CA ASP A 399 -11.77 -3.28 -23.21
C ASP A 399 -11.48 -4.64 -22.54
N TYR A 400 -10.42 -4.72 -21.73
CA TYR A 400 -10.05 -5.85 -20.88
C TYR A 400 -10.25 -5.45 -19.42
N HIS A 401 -11.15 -6.13 -18.71
CA HIS A 401 -11.57 -5.77 -17.35
C HIS A 401 -10.98 -6.74 -16.30
N PRO A 402 -9.82 -6.43 -15.70
CA PRO A 402 -9.38 -7.13 -14.49
C PRO A 402 -10.27 -6.72 -13.29
N PRO A 403 -10.38 -7.54 -12.23
CA PRO A 403 -11.15 -7.21 -11.03
C PRO A 403 -10.68 -5.93 -10.34
N PHE A 404 -11.65 -5.10 -9.96
CA PHE A 404 -11.51 -3.92 -9.12
C PHE A 404 -11.96 -4.20 -7.68
N SER A 405 -11.88 -3.19 -6.81
CA SER A 405 -12.21 -3.30 -5.38
C SER A 405 -13.68 -3.55 -5.04
N LYS A 406 -14.57 -3.59 -6.04
CA LYS A 406 -15.98 -4.00 -5.89
C LYS A 406 -16.25 -5.45 -6.30
N ASP A 407 -15.34 -6.06 -7.04
CA ASP A 407 -15.53 -7.39 -7.64
C ASP A 407 -14.97 -8.52 -6.74
N ILE A 408 -14.51 -8.15 -5.54
CA ILE A 408 -14.07 -9.06 -4.47
C ILE A 408 -15.26 -9.51 -3.62
N PRO A 409 -15.16 -10.63 -2.87
CA PRO A 409 -16.24 -11.05 -1.97
C PRO A 409 -16.50 -10.01 -0.87
N ILE A 410 -17.76 -9.70 -0.60
CA ILE A 410 -18.18 -8.73 0.43
C ILE A 410 -17.78 -9.24 1.84
N ASP A 411 -17.98 -10.53 2.10
CA ASP A 411 -17.42 -11.25 3.25
C ASP A 411 -16.36 -12.26 2.76
N PHE A 412 -15.09 -11.87 2.76
CA PHE A 412 -13.98 -12.70 2.32
C PHE A 412 -13.20 -13.26 3.51
N ARG A 413 -13.17 -14.59 3.66
CA ARG A 413 -12.51 -15.29 4.76
C ARG A 413 -11.51 -16.31 4.23
N VAL A 414 -10.25 -16.16 4.59
CA VAL A 414 -9.19 -17.13 4.29
C VAL A 414 -8.63 -17.68 5.60
N SER A 415 -8.58 -19.01 5.71
CA SER A 415 -8.02 -19.74 6.85
C SER A 415 -6.96 -20.73 6.39
N LEU A 416 -5.90 -20.87 7.18
CA LEU A 416 -4.85 -21.85 6.95
C LEU A 416 -5.10 -23.09 7.82
N LEU A 417 -4.94 -24.29 7.25
CA LEU A 417 -5.15 -25.54 7.98
C LEU A 417 -4.10 -25.71 9.09
N LYS A 418 -4.56 -25.86 10.34
CA LYS A 418 -3.70 -26.08 11.50
C LYS A 418 -3.08 -27.48 11.45
N ASP A 419 -1.84 -27.56 11.92
CA ASP A 419 -1.09 -28.81 12.16
C ASP A 419 -0.98 -29.75 10.94
N ALA A 420 -1.15 -29.19 9.74
CA ALA A 420 -1.09 -29.95 8.51
C ALA A 420 0.36 -30.40 8.19
N PRO A 421 0.55 -31.66 7.76
CA PRO A 421 1.87 -32.28 7.62
C PRO A 421 2.68 -31.70 6.45
N ASN A 422 3.43 -30.64 6.76
CA ASN A 422 4.47 -30.08 5.90
C ASN A 422 5.84 -30.25 6.58
N PRO A 423 6.68 -31.21 6.14
CA PRO A 423 8.00 -31.44 6.72
C PRO A 423 9.05 -30.36 6.39
N LEU A 424 8.66 -29.25 5.75
CA LEU A 424 9.55 -28.18 5.24
C LEU A 424 9.15 -26.76 5.71
N GLY A 425 8.14 -26.59 6.59
CA GLY A 425 7.57 -25.28 6.97
C GLY A 425 8.09 -24.69 8.30
N ILE A 426 8.25 -23.34 8.40
CA ILE A 426 9.10 -22.69 9.42
C ILE A 426 8.51 -21.41 10.06
N LEU A 427 7.92 -21.56 11.25
CA LEU A 427 7.92 -20.64 12.43
C LEU A 427 7.43 -19.16 12.30
N GLY A 428 6.49 -18.74 13.16
CA GLY A 428 6.03 -17.34 13.24
C GLY A 428 5.33 -16.95 14.56
N SER A 429 4.97 -15.65 14.73
CA SER A 429 4.15 -15.07 15.81
C SER A 429 3.74 -13.61 15.48
N LYS A 430 2.70 -13.05 16.16
CA LYS A 430 2.17 -11.66 15.99
C LYS A 430 1.66 -11.07 17.33
N ALA A 431 1.16 -9.83 17.33
CA ALA A 431 0.94 -9.02 18.55
C ALA A 431 -0.50 -8.54 18.86
N PHE A 432 -1.41 -8.39 17.88
CA PHE A 432 -2.77 -7.87 18.11
C PHE A 432 -3.64 -8.75 19.04
N ASP A 433 -3.22 -10.01 19.19
CA ASP A 433 -3.92 -11.08 19.90
C ASP A 433 -3.77 -11.00 21.44
N SER A 434 -3.17 -9.91 21.96
CA SER A 434 -2.76 -9.76 23.36
C SER A 434 -3.62 -8.84 24.22
N VAL A 435 -4.58 -8.08 23.65
CA VAL A 435 -5.38 -7.07 24.38
C VAL A 435 -6.48 -7.72 25.25
N PRO A 436 -6.42 -7.67 26.60
CA PRO A 436 -7.45 -8.27 27.46
C PRO A 436 -8.82 -7.57 27.33
N HIS A 437 -9.88 -8.36 27.25
CA HIS A 437 -11.25 -7.88 26.98
C HIS A 437 -11.88 -7.20 28.20
N ASP A 438 -11.70 -7.76 29.38
CA ASP A 438 -12.15 -7.21 30.67
C ASP A 438 -11.60 -5.79 30.88
N LYS A 439 -10.28 -5.63 30.71
CA LYS A 439 -9.57 -4.35 30.86
C LYS A 439 -9.97 -3.37 29.75
N LEU A 440 -10.22 -3.85 28.53
CA LEU A 440 -10.74 -3.02 27.45
C LEU A 440 -12.15 -2.48 27.76
N ILE A 441 -13.06 -3.29 28.31
CA ILE A 441 -14.39 -2.83 28.77
C ILE A 441 -14.26 -1.81 29.90
N VAL A 442 -13.36 -2.03 30.87
CA VAL A 442 -13.09 -1.06 31.95
C VAL A 442 -12.55 0.26 31.38
N LYS A 443 -11.58 0.23 30.46
CA LYS A 443 -11.05 1.44 29.81
C LYS A 443 -12.12 2.17 28.98
N LEU A 444 -12.96 1.45 28.23
CA LEU A 444 -14.09 2.04 27.50
C LEU A 444 -15.04 2.80 28.43
N HIS A 445 -15.41 2.19 29.56
CA HIS A 445 -16.22 2.86 30.61
C HIS A 445 -15.52 4.10 31.18
N GLN A 446 -14.22 4.00 31.50
CA GLN A 446 -13.43 5.14 31.98
C GLN A 446 -13.36 6.29 30.96
N PHE A 447 -13.29 5.99 29.66
CA PHE A 447 -13.37 6.99 28.58
C PHE A 447 -14.80 7.53 28.35
N GLY A 448 -15.77 7.21 29.22
CA GLY A 448 -17.13 7.76 29.21
C GLY A 448 -18.10 7.01 28.29
N ILE A 449 -17.68 5.93 27.65
CA ILE A 449 -18.57 5.07 26.85
C ILE A 449 -19.41 4.25 27.83
N THR A 450 -20.70 4.56 27.90
CA THR A 450 -21.63 4.04 28.91
C THR A 450 -22.95 3.58 28.27
N GLY A 451 -23.87 3.05 29.08
CA GLY A 451 -25.21 2.64 28.62
C GLY A 451 -25.17 1.61 27.50
N ARG A 452 -26.10 1.72 26.54
CA ARG A 452 -26.28 0.73 25.45
C ARG A 452 -25.04 0.52 24.57
N LEU A 453 -24.20 1.54 24.39
CA LEU A 453 -22.98 1.41 23.58
C LEU A 453 -21.90 0.59 24.30
N LEU A 454 -21.75 0.76 25.62
CA LEU A 454 -20.84 -0.09 26.41
C LEU A 454 -21.34 -1.54 26.47
N HIS A 455 -22.65 -1.75 26.63
CA HIS A 455 -23.23 -3.09 26.58
C HIS A 455 -22.96 -3.76 25.22
N TRP A 456 -23.15 -3.04 24.11
CA TRP A 456 -22.81 -3.56 22.78
C TRP A 456 -21.33 -3.95 22.63
N TYR A 457 -20.39 -3.14 23.15
CA TYR A 457 -18.97 -3.53 23.18
C TYR A 457 -18.70 -4.73 24.11
N SER A 458 -19.41 -4.83 25.23
CA SER A 458 -19.36 -5.98 26.13
C SER A 458 -19.84 -7.25 25.43
N ASP A 459 -21.00 -7.24 24.79
CA ASP A 459 -21.56 -8.37 24.04
C ASP A 459 -20.69 -8.77 22.82
N TYR A 460 -19.94 -7.81 22.26
CA TYR A 460 -19.04 -8.02 21.13
C TYR A 460 -17.70 -8.72 21.51
N LEU A 461 -17.28 -8.59 22.77
CA LEU A 461 -16.00 -9.08 23.30
C LEU A 461 -16.18 -10.24 24.31
N MET A 462 -17.06 -10.09 25.29
CA MET A 462 -17.26 -11.03 26.39
C MET A 462 -18.06 -12.27 25.95
N GLY A 463 -17.99 -13.34 26.74
CA GLY A 463 -18.73 -14.59 26.49
C GLY A 463 -18.28 -15.39 25.26
N ARG A 464 -17.32 -14.86 24.48
CA ARG A 464 -16.70 -15.53 23.33
C ARG A 464 -15.93 -16.75 23.81
N LYS A 465 -16.27 -17.93 23.32
CA LYS A 465 -15.55 -19.18 23.61
C LYS A 465 -14.79 -19.66 22.38
N GLN A 466 -13.52 -19.98 22.57
CA GLN A 466 -12.70 -20.71 21.62
C GLN A 466 -12.50 -22.15 22.10
N ARG A 467 -12.11 -23.02 21.17
CA ARG A 467 -11.52 -24.32 21.51
C ARG A 467 -10.60 -24.72 20.37
N VAL A 468 -9.50 -25.38 20.70
CA VAL A 468 -8.71 -26.06 19.68
C VAL A 468 -9.38 -27.41 19.43
N VAL A 469 -10.00 -27.59 18.27
CA VAL A 469 -10.47 -28.90 17.82
C VAL A 469 -9.33 -29.54 17.03
N VAL A 470 -8.76 -30.62 17.55
CA VAL A 470 -7.70 -31.39 16.90
C VAL A 470 -8.30 -32.76 16.58
N ASP A 471 -8.36 -33.10 15.29
CA ASP A 471 -8.84 -34.39 14.78
C ASP A 471 -10.20 -34.84 15.37
N GLY A 472 -11.15 -33.91 15.44
CA GLY A 472 -12.49 -34.11 16.01
C GLY A 472 -12.53 -34.06 17.54
N VAL A 473 -11.40 -34.34 18.22
CA VAL A 473 -11.27 -34.11 19.67
C VAL A 473 -11.29 -32.62 19.92
N SER A 474 -12.43 -32.16 20.43
CA SER A 474 -12.54 -30.83 21.00
C SER A 474 -11.78 -30.81 22.33
N SER A 475 -10.78 -29.93 22.45
CA SER A 475 -10.44 -29.41 23.78
C SER A 475 -11.68 -28.79 24.43
N SER A 476 -11.67 -28.67 25.75
CA SER A 476 -12.66 -27.89 26.47
C SER A 476 -12.79 -26.49 25.87
N TYR A 477 -14.01 -25.93 25.93
CA TYR A 477 -14.18 -24.52 25.59
C TYR A 477 -13.39 -23.67 26.58
N LEU A 478 -12.41 -22.95 26.06
CA LEU A 478 -11.67 -21.90 26.75
C LEU A 478 -12.30 -20.56 26.38
N ASP A 479 -12.48 -19.68 27.34
CA ASP A 479 -12.95 -18.33 27.05
C ASP A 479 -11.86 -17.56 26.27
N VAL A 480 -12.28 -16.75 25.29
CA VAL A 480 -11.42 -15.78 24.62
C VAL A 480 -11.38 -14.56 25.53
N THR A 481 -10.34 -14.46 26.35
CA THR A 481 -10.17 -13.34 27.29
C THR A 481 -9.35 -12.19 26.71
N SER A 482 -8.73 -12.36 25.53
CA SER A 482 -7.87 -11.36 24.91
C SER A 482 -7.88 -11.36 23.37
N GLY A 483 -7.33 -10.30 22.79
CA GLY A 483 -7.19 -10.04 21.36
C GLY A 483 -8.34 -9.22 20.77
N VAL A 484 -8.02 -8.11 20.10
CA VAL A 484 -9.05 -7.38 19.32
C VAL A 484 -9.41 -8.18 18.07
N PRO A 485 -10.69 -8.33 17.69
CA PRO A 485 -11.06 -9.15 16.53
C PRO A 485 -10.43 -8.65 15.22
N GLN A 486 -9.46 -9.41 14.69
CA GLN A 486 -8.77 -9.08 13.46
C GLN A 486 -9.74 -8.96 12.27
N GLY A 487 -9.46 -8.05 11.33
CA GLY A 487 -10.34 -7.74 10.20
C GLY A 487 -11.56 -6.86 10.53
N SER A 488 -11.89 -6.64 11.82
CA SER A 488 -13.01 -5.76 12.18
C SER A 488 -12.67 -4.28 12.06
N ILE A 489 -13.62 -3.48 11.55
CA ILE A 489 -13.48 -2.02 11.42
C ILE A 489 -13.19 -1.35 12.77
N VAL A 490 -13.78 -1.87 13.86
CA VAL A 490 -13.56 -1.38 15.22
C VAL A 490 -12.28 -1.88 15.88
N GLY A 491 -11.65 -2.96 15.39
CA GLY A 491 -10.48 -3.58 16.00
C GLY A 491 -9.30 -2.61 16.22
N PRO A 492 -8.85 -1.87 15.20
CA PRO A 492 -7.82 -0.85 15.34
C PRO A 492 -8.24 0.27 16.32
N LEU A 493 -9.49 0.72 16.29
CA LEU A 493 -9.98 1.75 17.21
C LEU A 493 -9.97 1.27 18.66
N LEU A 494 -10.39 0.03 18.91
CA LEU A 494 -10.36 -0.60 20.23
C LEU A 494 -8.92 -0.77 20.74
N PHE A 495 -7.97 -1.15 19.88
CA PHE A 495 -6.55 -1.17 20.23
C PHE A 495 -6.04 0.23 20.61
N LEU A 496 -6.35 1.26 19.81
CA LEU A 496 -5.96 2.64 20.11
C LEU A 496 -6.52 3.11 21.46
N VAL A 497 -7.81 2.87 21.73
CA VAL A 497 -8.44 3.19 23.03
C VAL A 497 -7.78 2.40 24.17
N TYR A 498 -7.39 1.14 23.95
CA TYR A 498 -6.73 0.33 24.97
C TYR A 498 -5.36 0.87 25.41
N VAL A 499 -4.64 1.53 24.51
CA VAL A 499 -3.30 2.09 24.79
C VAL A 499 -3.31 3.59 25.09
N ASN A 500 -4.45 4.27 24.97
CA ASN A 500 -4.53 5.73 25.06
C ASN A 500 -4.26 6.30 26.47
N ASP A 501 -4.27 5.47 27.51
CA ASP A 501 -3.91 5.80 28.89
C ASP A 501 -2.43 5.54 29.22
N LEU A 502 -1.64 4.98 28.29
CA LEU A 502 -0.18 4.81 28.45
C LEU A 502 0.54 6.13 28.83
N PRO A 503 0.17 7.32 28.31
CA PRO A 503 0.85 8.56 28.69
C PRO A 503 0.63 8.94 30.16
N ASP A 504 -0.53 8.61 30.72
CA ASP A 504 -0.91 8.94 32.11
C ASP A 504 -0.06 8.18 33.14
N ALA A 505 0.63 7.12 32.71
CA ALA A 505 1.58 6.37 33.55
C ALA A 505 2.92 7.09 33.78
N ALA A 506 3.27 8.10 32.97
CA ALA A 506 4.47 8.91 33.17
C ALA A 506 4.11 10.24 33.84
N LYS A 507 4.71 10.51 35.02
CA LYS A 507 4.41 11.68 35.84
C LYS A 507 5.34 12.87 35.53
N TYR A 508 6.59 12.61 35.16
CA TYR A 508 7.61 13.65 34.99
C TYR A 508 8.15 13.78 33.55
N SER A 509 7.71 12.93 32.62
CA SER A 509 8.23 12.82 31.26
C SER A 509 7.08 12.84 30.25
N LYS A 510 7.29 13.47 29.08
CA LYS A 510 6.26 13.55 28.04
C LYS A 510 6.25 12.27 27.20
N VAL A 511 5.07 11.68 27.04
CA VAL A 511 4.87 10.41 26.32
C VAL A 511 3.96 10.58 25.10
N PRO A 512 4.46 11.16 23.98
CA PRO A 512 3.68 11.27 22.75
C PRO A 512 3.57 9.92 22.04
N MET A 513 2.37 9.63 21.54
CA MET A 513 2.05 8.38 20.83
C MET A 513 1.61 8.66 19.40
N PHE A 514 1.83 7.68 18.51
CA PHE A 514 1.20 7.63 17.20
C PHE A 514 0.93 6.18 16.84
N ALA A 515 -0.34 5.78 16.76
CA ALA A 515 -0.74 4.37 16.69
C ALA A 515 -0.08 3.52 17.80
N ASP A 516 0.60 2.43 17.46
CA ASP A 516 1.37 1.57 18.36
C ASP A 516 2.74 2.17 18.77
N ASP A 517 3.15 3.26 18.14
CA ASP A 517 4.50 3.82 18.20
C ASP A 517 4.59 4.90 19.31
N SER A 518 4.78 4.51 20.57
CA SER A 518 5.04 5.41 21.72
C SER A 518 6.47 5.97 21.74
N LYS A 519 6.69 7.15 22.33
CA LYS A 519 8.02 7.67 22.73
C LYS A 519 7.93 8.21 24.16
N CYS A 520 9.02 8.26 24.91
CA CYS A 520 9.11 8.95 26.22
C CYS A 520 10.31 9.91 26.21
N TYR A 521 10.15 11.14 26.70
CA TYR A 521 11.26 12.10 26.79
C TYR A 521 11.15 13.11 27.95
N ARG A 522 12.31 13.51 28.49
CA ARG A 522 12.48 14.52 29.54
C ARG A 522 13.73 15.37 29.26
N VAL A 523 13.75 16.62 29.74
CA VAL A 523 14.96 17.48 29.77
C VAL A 523 15.77 17.13 31.02
N ILE A 524 17.08 16.91 30.85
CA ILE A 524 17.98 16.51 31.93
C ILE A 524 18.95 17.65 32.22
N GLU A 525 18.85 18.27 33.40
CA GLU A 525 19.75 19.34 33.84
C GLU A 525 20.60 18.91 35.05
N THR A 526 20.03 18.04 35.89
CA THR A 526 20.60 17.50 37.14
C THR A 526 20.69 15.96 37.11
N SER A 527 21.37 15.38 38.10
CA SER A 527 21.33 13.93 38.39
C SER A 527 19.97 13.47 38.94
N HIS A 528 19.15 14.37 39.48
CA HIS A 528 17.79 14.04 39.90
C HIS A 528 16.87 13.82 38.69
N ASP A 529 17.04 14.58 37.61
CA ASP A 529 16.25 14.41 36.39
C ASP A 529 16.41 13.03 35.74
N THR A 530 17.58 12.40 35.90
CA THR A 530 17.82 11.04 35.38
C THR A 530 17.10 10.01 36.23
N GLN A 531 17.04 10.21 37.56
CA GLN A 531 16.22 9.38 38.45
C GLN A 531 14.74 9.51 38.12
N LEU A 532 14.25 10.73 37.84
CA LEU A 532 12.85 10.97 37.45
C LEU A 532 12.50 10.30 36.12
N LEU A 533 13.35 10.40 35.09
CA LEU A 533 13.13 9.70 33.82
C LEU A 533 13.17 8.17 33.99
N GLN A 534 14.08 7.63 34.81
CA GLN A 534 14.09 6.19 35.11
C GLN A 534 12.86 5.75 35.91
N SER A 535 12.34 6.60 36.80
CA SER A 535 11.08 6.36 37.51
C SER A 535 9.89 6.31 36.57
N ASP A 536 9.81 7.19 35.57
CA ASP A 536 8.75 7.14 34.55
C ASP A 536 8.90 5.92 33.64
N LEU A 537 10.12 5.54 33.25
CA LEU A 537 10.36 4.30 32.48
C LEU A 537 9.91 3.06 33.26
N GLN A 538 10.12 3.02 34.57
CA GLN A 538 9.59 1.96 35.43
C GLN A 538 8.05 2.03 35.55
N SER A 539 7.45 3.21 35.68
CA SER A 539 5.98 3.34 35.70
C SER A 539 5.34 2.90 34.37
N LEU A 540 5.99 3.16 33.23
CA LEU A 540 5.56 2.65 31.92
C LEU A 540 5.66 1.11 31.86
N CYS A 541 6.69 0.50 32.47
CA CYS A 541 6.77 -0.97 32.62
C CYS A 541 5.69 -1.53 33.55
N ASN A 542 5.35 -0.80 34.62
CA ASN A 542 4.26 -1.15 35.52
C ASN A 542 2.92 -1.11 34.74
N TRP A 543 2.66 -0.06 33.96
CA TRP A 543 1.49 0.03 33.07
C TRP A 543 1.45 -1.10 32.03
N SER A 544 2.60 -1.44 31.44
CA SER A 544 2.73 -2.52 30.45
C SER A 544 2.43 -3.89 31.05
N SER A 545 2.76 -4.06 32.34
CA SER A 545 2.45 -5.26 33.11
C SER A 545 0.97 -5.31 33.52
N THR A 546 0.40 -4.22 34.06
CA THR A 546 -1.01 -4.17 34.48
C THR A 546 -1.98 -4.22 33.31
N SER A 547 -1.61 -3.63 32.16
CA SER A 547 -2.35 -3.70 30.90
C SER A 547 -2.01 -4.94 30.07
N GLU A 548 -1.11 -5.82 30.54
CA GLU A 548 -0.62 -7.06 29.88
C GLU A 548 -0.01 -6.89 28.47
N LEU A 549 0.06 -5.68 27.94
CA LEU A 549 0.61 -5.35 26.64
C LEU A 549 2.12 -5.07 26.75
N LYS A 550 2.92 -6.14 26.62
CA LYS A 550 4.39 -6.10 26.79
C LYS A 550 5.10 -5.28 25.70
N PHE A 551 5.96 -4.36 26.11
CA PHE A 551 6.85 -3.65 25.17
C PHE A 551 7.80 -4.60 24.44
N ASN A 552 8.03 -4.36 23.15
CA ASN A 552 9.08 -5.03 22.40
C ASN A 552 10.44 -4.39 22.73
N LEU A 553 11.09 -4.86 23.79
CA LEU A 553 12.34 -4.31 24.32
C LEU A 553 13.44 -4.21 23.25
N LYS A 554 13.51 -5.16 22.30
CA LYS A 554 14.48 -5.14 21.18
C LYS A 554 14.25 -4.00 20.17
N LYS A 555 13.06 -3.39 20.13
CA LYS A 555 12.76 -2.17 19.37
C LYS A 555 12.92 -0.88 20.19
N CYS A 556 12.91 -0.98 21.52
CA CYS A 556 13.03 0.16 22.42
C CYS A 556 14.49 0.64 22.45
N ILE A 557 14.75 1.86 21.95
CA ILE A 557 16.08 2.47 21.95
C ILE A 557 16.03 3.93 22.37
N GLY A 558 17.13 4.42 22.92
CA GLY A 558 17.26 5.81 23.35
C GLY A 558 18.01 6.68 22.33
N ILE A 559 17.73 7.98 22.37
CA ILE A 559 18.51 9.01 21.68
C ILE A 559 18.67 10.21 22.63
N ARG A 560 19.91 10.65 22.86
CA ARG A 560 20.22 11.78 23.74
C ARG A 560 20.66 12.98 22.92
N PHE A 561 20.03 14.14 23.15
CA PHE A 561 20.42 15.40 22.54
C PHE A 561 21.23 16.22 23.56
N SER A 562 22.50 16.52 23.26
CA SER A 562 23.36 17.30 24.15
C SER A 562 24.35 18.16 23.37
N ARG A 563 24.70 19.32 23.93
CA ARG A 563 25.83 20.15 23.51
C ARG A 563 27.06 20.01 24.42
N LYS A 564 26.89 19.46 25.64
CA LYS A 564 27.99 19.17 26.57
C LYS A 564 28.63 17.83 26.19
N ARG A 565 29.95 17.79 26.04
CA ARG A 565 30.72 16.53 26.00
C ARG A 565 30.78 15.99 27.43
N LEU A 566 29.90 15.04 27.73
CA LEU A 566 29.91 14.33 29.00
C LEU A 566 31.05 13.31 29.03
N ILE A 567 31.63 13.09 30.21
CA ILE A 567 32.66 12.06 30.46
C ILE A 567 31.96 10.72 30.69
N GLU A 568 30.92 10.71 31.52
CA GLU A 568 30.06 9.56 31.79
C GLU A 568 28.63 9.80 31.30
N SER A 569 27.90 8.72 31.03
CA SER A 569 26.52 8.79 30.54
C SER A 569 25.60 8.01 31.47
N PRO A 570 24.60 8.64 32.11
CA PRO A 570 23.62 7.90 32.90
C PRO A 570 22.91 6.88 32.01
N GLU A 571 22.89 5.63 32.46
CA GLU A 571 22.21 4.53 31.79
C GLU A 571 20.73 4.51 32.17
N TYR A 572 19.92 3.91 31.31
CA TYR A 572 18.47 3.75 31.52
C TYR A 572 18.07 2.33 31.19
N SER A 573 17.13 1.77 31.93
CA SER A 573 16.58 0.43 31.69
C SER A 573 15.06 0.45 31.52
N LEU A 574 14.54 -0.52 30.77
CA LEU A 574 13.12 -0.76 30.57
C LEU A 574 12.85 -2.24 30.86
N ASN A 575 12.08 -2.53 31.91
CA ASN A 575 11.90 -3.89 32.45
C ASN A 575 13.25 -4.55 32.77
N GLN A 576 14.10 -3.85 33.53
CA GLN A 576 15.46 -4.24 33.92
C GLN A 576 16.49 -4.40 32.78
N GLU A 577 16.06 -4.50 31.52
CA GLU A 577 16.95 -4.53 30.33
C GLU A 577 17.49 -3.13 29.97
N PRO A 578 18.79 -2.98 29.63
CA PRO A 578 19.39 -1.67 29.33
C PRO A 578 18.97 -1.12 27.96
N ILE A 579 18.56 0.15 27.92
CA ILE A 579 18.12 0.84 26.71
C ILE A 579 19.33 1.32 25.91
N THR A 580 19.62 0.67 24.79
CA THR A 580 20.73 1.07 23.90
C THR A 580 20.55 2.50 23.36
N LEU A 581 21.52 3.37 23.60
CA LEU A 581 21.57 4.71 23.00
C LEU A 581 22.13 4.64 21.57
N LYS A 582 21.44 5.24 20.58
CA LYS A 582 21.93 5.32 19.18
C LYS A 582 22.18 6.77 18.74
N PRO A 583 23.21 7.04 17.90
CA PRO A 583 23.55 8.39 17.45
C PRO A 583 22.53 8.97 16.45
N SER A 584 21.70 8.13 15.84
CA SER A 584 20.52 8.54 15.08
C SER A 584 19.47 7.43 15.07
N GLN A 585 18.20 7.81 14.90
CA GLN A 585 17.08 6.87 14.77
C GLN A 585 16.05 7.38 13.77
N LYS A 586 15.41 6.44 13.05
CA LYS A 586 14.23 6.70 12.23
C LYS A 586 12.97 6.71 13.10
N ASN A 587 12.25 7.83 13.11
CA ASN A 587 10.99 8.04 13.82
C ASN A 587 9.94 8.52 12.81
N LEU A 588 8.79 7.83 12.69
CA LEU A 588 7.73 8.13 11.71
C LEU A 588 8.27 8.51 10.30
N GLY A 589 9.22 7.71 9.80
CA GLY A 589 9.84 7.91 8.47
C GLY A 589 11.01 8.91 8.40
N ILE A 590 11.25 9.71 9.44
CA ILE A 590 12.27 10.77 9.48
C ILE A 590 13.47 10.34 10.34
N ILE A 591 14.70 10.49 9.84
CA ILE A 591 15.92 10.20 10.60
C ILE A 591 16.30 11.41 11.45
N ILE A 592 16.23 11.27 12.78
CA ILE A 592 16.66 12.25 13.77
C ILE A 592 18.05 11.86 14.28
N SER A 593 18.95 12.83 14.46
CA SER A 593 20.33 12.62 14.92
C SER A 593 20.60 13.27 16.27
N ASN A 594 21.45 12.67 17.10
CA ASN A 594 21.80 13.15 18.45
C ASN A 594 22.39 14.57 18.46
N ASN A 595 23.01 14.97 17.35
CA ASN A 595 23.60 16.29 17.11
C ASN A 595 22.67 17.25 16.33
N LEU A 596 21.40 16.88 16.10
CA LEU A 596 20.38 17.67 15.41
C LEU A 596 20.77 18.15 13.99
N LYS A 597 21.70 17.45 13.32
CA LYS A 597 22.03 17.69 11.90
C LYS A 597 21.16 16.81 11.01
N TRP A 598 20.44 17.44 10.08
CA TRP A 598 19.55 16.74 9.13
C TRP A 598 20.28 16.07 7.95
N SER A 599 21.60 16.23 7.81
CA SER A 599 22.39 15.62 6.72
C SER A 599 22.22 14.09 6.54
N PRO A 600 21.99 13.25 7.57
CA PRO A 600 21.64 11.84 7.39
C PRO A 600 20.26 11.64 6.74
N GLN A 601 19.23 12.35 7.21
CA GLN A 601 17.88 12.37 6.61
C GLN A 601 17.95 12.83 5.16
N ILE A 602 18.63 13.95 4.90
CA ILE A 602 18.80 14.53 3.56
C ILE A 602 19.55 13.55 2.64
N THR A 603 20.55 12.83 3.15
CA THR A 603 21.24 11.78 2.38
C THR A 603 20.31 10.61 2.04
N SER A 604 19.47 10.18 2.98
CA SER A 604 18.49 9.09 2.76
C SER A 604 17.44 9.47 1.70
N ILE A 605 16.80 10.64 1.84
CA ILE A 605 15.76 11.08 0.88
C ILE A 605 16.35 11.43 -0.49
N VAL A 606 17.55 12.04 -0.57
CA VAL A 606 18.22 12.32 -1.85
C VAL A 606 18.65 11.01 -2.52
N SER A 607 19.04 9.99 -1.76
CA SER A 607 19.27 8.65 -2.32
C SER A 607 17.97 8.06 -2.89
N LYS A 608 16.89 7.98 -2.11
CA LYS A 608 15.59 7.44 -2.53
C LYS A 608 15.00 8.19 -3.74
N ALA A 609 14.99 9.52 -3.70
CA ALA A 609 14.50 10.35 -4.80
C ALA A 609 15.35 10.19 -6.08
N ASN A 610 16.67 9.97 -5.98
CA ASN A 610 17.50 9.65 -7.15
C ASN A 610 17.34 8.20 -7.63
N GLN A 611 17.06 7.25 -6.74
CA GLN A 611 16.71 5.88 -7.13
C GLN A 611 15.38 5.86 -7.88
N MET A 612 14.37 6.60 -7.41
CA MET A 612 13.06 6.72 -8.05
C MET A 612 13.11 7.56 -9.34
N LEU A 613 13.81 8.69 -9.37
CA LEU A 613 14.08 9.42 -10.62
C LEU A 613 14.89 8.54 -11.59
N GLY A 614 15.79 7.72 -11.06
CA GLY A 614 16.47 6.65 -11.78
C GLY A 614 15.50 5.62 -12.34
N PHE A 615 14.50 5.18 -11.59
CA PHE A 615 13.43 4.27 -12.04
C PHE A 615 12.52 4.91 -13.09
N LEU A 616 12.28 6.22 -13.06
CA LEU A 616 11.54 6.93 -14.11
C LEU A 616 12.39 7.09 -15.40
N ARG A 617 13.61 7.62 -15.31
CA ARG A 617 14.55 7.71 -16.46
C ARG A 617 14.87 6.33 -17.05
N ARG A 618 14.99 5.35 -16.15
CA ARG A 618 14.54 3.95 -16.19
C ARG A 618 13.41 3.62 -17.16
N ASN A 619 12.27 3.28 -16.59
CA ASN A 619 11.17 2.54 -17.21
C ASN A 619 10.13 3.46 -17.87
N CYS A 620 10.24 4.77 -17.69
CA CYS A 620 9.40 5.78 -18.35
C CYS A 620 10.17 6.59 -19.41
N ILE A 621 11.15 5.95 -20.08
CA ILE A 621 11.97 6.60 -21.12
C ILE A 621 11.17 6.98 -22.38
N HIS A 622 10.23 6.14 -22.82
CA HIS A 622 9.39 6.38 -24.01
C HIS A 622 8.15 7.23 -23.73
N LEU A 623 7.99 7.77 -22.51
CA LEU A 623 6.89 8.67 -22.20
C LEU A 623 7.24 10.06 -22.74
N THR A 624 6.74 10.39 -23.93
CA THR A 624 7.04 11.66 -24.62
C THR A 624 6.26 12.84 -24.05
N ASP A 625 5.09 12.63 -23.46
CA ASP A 625 4.33 13.71 -22.83
C ASP A 625 5.08 14.32 -21.63
N THR A 626 5.25 15.64 -21.68
CA THR A 626 5.84 16.48 -20.63
C THR A 626 4.91 16.57 -19.41
N LYS A 627 3.58 16.62 -19.59
CA LYS A 627 2.60 16.74 -18.51
C LYS A 627 2.61 15.46 -17.64
N CYS A 628 2.56 14.28 -18.24
CA CYS A 628 2.62 13.00 -17.55
C CYS A 628 4.00 12.74 -16.90
N ARG A 629 5.12 13.08 -17.58
CA ARG A 629 6.46 13.04 -16.95
C ARG A 629 6.56 13.96 -15.72
N ARG A 630 5.94 15.15 -15.76
CA ARG A 630 5.83 16.07 -14.62
C ARG A 630 5.00 15.44 -13.50
N SER A 631 3.83 14.86 -13.79
CA SER A 631 2.97 14.22 -12.79
C SER A 631 3.67 13.04 -12.09
N LEU A 632 4.36 12.17 -12.84
CA LEU A 632 5.16 11.07 -12.26
C LEU A 632 6.32 11.58 -11.39
N TYR A 633 6.98 12.67 -11.80
CA TYR A 633 7.98 13.33 -10.96
C TYR A 633 7.36 13.87 -9.66
N LEU A 634 6.22 14.54 -9.71
CA LEU A 634 5.54 15.08 -8.54
C LEU A 634 5.16 13.97 -7.55
N ALA A 635 4.44 12.95 -8.03
CA ALA A 635 3.90 11.88 -7.20
C ALA A 635 4.98 10.96 -6.60
N LEU A 636 6.02 10.60 -7.37
CA LEU A 636 6.96 9.55 -6.96
C LEU A 636 8.33 10.09 -6.51
N VAL A 637 8.80 11.22 -7.05
CA VAL A 637 10.13 11.77 -6.74
C VAL A 637 10.04 12.95 -5.78
N ARG A 638 9.17 13.93 -6.07
CA ARG A 638 9.02 15.14 -5.24
C ARG A 638 8.37 14.82 -3.89
N ALA A 639 7.47 13.83 -3.82
CA ALA A 639 6.95 13.32 -2.56
C ALA A 639 8.06 12.90 -1.58
N HIS A 640 9.06 12.13 -2.03
CA HIS A 640 10.23 11.78 -1.20
C HIS A 640 11.06 13.00 -0.78
N LEU A 641 11.13 14.05 -1.60
CA LEU A 641 11.83 15.30 -1.27
C LEU A 641 11.03 16.21 -0.33
N CYS A 642 9.71 16.02 -0.17
CA CYS A 642 8.83 16.97 0.55
C CYS A 642 8.08 16.33 1.75
N TYR A 643 8.41 15.09 2.09
CA TYR A 643 7.85 14.38 3.25
C TYR A 643 8.47 14.90 4.56
N GLY A 644 7.68 15.57 5.38
CA GLY A 644 8.10 16.12 6.68
C GLY A 644 9.18 17.20 6.58
N SER A 645 9.33 17.85 5.41
CA SER A 645 10.31 18.94 5.19
C SER A 645 10.13 20.09 6.16
N GLU A 646 8.92 20.30 6.66
CA GLU A 646 8.55 21.25 7.71
C GLU A 646 9.43 21.09 8.97
N LEU A 647 9.91 19.88 9.27
CA LEU A 647 10.86 19.64 10.35
C LEU A 647 12.32 19.85 9.90
N TRP A 648 12.74 19.17 8.83
CA TRP A 648 14.16 18.97 8.50
C TRP A 648 14.74 19.88 7.40
N ALA A 649 13.92 20.72 6.73
CA ALA A 649 14.34 21.50 5.57
C ALA A 649 15.58 22.39 5.85
N PRO A 650 16.62 22.31 4.99
CA PRO A 650 17.85 23.04 5.21
C PRO A 650 17.77 24.49 4.68
N GLN A 651 18.51 25.41 5.31
CA GLN A 651 18.54 26.83 4.91
C GLN A 651 19.12 27.06 3.50
N SER A 652 18.74 28.20 2.91
CA SER A 652 18.92 28.60 1.50
C SER A 652 20.38 28.63 0.99
N THR A 653 21.37 28.65 1.89
CA THR A 653 22.81 28.73 1.57
C THR A 653 23.57 27.42 1.81
N SER A 654 22.88 26.34 2.18
CA SER A 654 23.52 25.09 2.60
C SER A 654 23.95 24.16 1.46
N LYS A 655 25.06 23.42 1.67
CA LYS A 655 25.51 22.33 0.78
C LYS A 655 24.45 21.23 0.62
N ASP A 656 23.63 21.00 1.64
CA ASP A 656 22.56 19.99 1.61
C ASP A 656 21.35 20.43 0.77
N LEU A 657 20.99 21.72 0.74
CA LEU A 657 19.98 22.22 -0.19
C LEU A 657 20.43 22.05 -1.66
N LEU A 658 21.71 22.29 -1.97
CA LEU A 658 22.25 22.06 -3.31
C LEU A 658 22.15 20.58 -3.73
N ARG A 659 22.28 19.63 -2.78
CA ARG A 659 22.07 18.18 -3.04
C ARG A 659 20.61 17.88 -3.37
N ILE A 660 19.66 18.51 -2.68
CA ILE A 660 18.21 18.39 -2.94
C ILE A 660 17.85 19.00 -4.31
N GLU A 661 18.27 20.25 -4.56
CA GLU A 661 18.09 20.95 -5.83
C GLU A 661 18.70 20.19 -7.01
N SER A 662 19.81 19.46 -6.81
CA SER A 662 20.40 18.61 -7.85
C SER A 662 19.43 17.53 -8.36
N VAL A 663 18.44 17.11 -7.56
CA VAL A 663 17.43 16.13 -7.97
C VAL A 663 16.39 16.79 -8.86
N GLN A 664 15.85 17.95 -8.50
CA GLN A 664 14.91 18.67 -9.37
C GLN A 664 15.59 19.20 -10.64
N ARG A 665 16.86 19.61 -10.58
CA ARG A 665 17.69 19.95 -11.77
C ARG A 665 17.85 18.76 -12.73
N ARG A 666 18.05 17.55 -12.21
CA ARG A 666 18.10 16.32 -13.03
C ARG A 666 16.73 15.89 -13.52
N ALA A 667 15.68 16.10 -12.73
CA ALA A 667 14.31 15.82 -13.12
C ALA A 667 13.84 16.74 -14.24
N SER A 668 14.01 18.06 -14.13
CA SER A 668 13.59 19.02 -15.15
C SER A 668 14.20 18.72 -16.52
N LYS A 669 15.48 18.33 -16.56
CA LYS A 669 16.14 17.90 -17.81
C LYS A 669 15.51 16.63 -18.40
N TYR A 670 15.12 15.66 -17.57
CA TYR A 670 14.40 14.46 -18.02
C TYR A 670 12.94 14.74 -18.44
N ILE A 671 12.23 15.61 -17.73
CA ILE A 671 10.81 15.91 -18.00
C ILE A 671 10.65 16.69 -19.32
N LEU A 672 11.68 17.44 -19.75
CA LEU A 672 11.66 18.15 -21.03
C LEU A 672 12.49 17.49 -22.14
N GLN A 673 13.46 16.64 -21.80
CA GLN A 673 14.64 16.31 -22.64
C GLN A 673 15.49 17.52 -23.06
N ASP A 674 15.23 18.71 -22.53
CA ASP A 674 16.14 19.84 -22.65
C ASP A 674 17.32 19.71 -21.67
N TYR A 675 18.54 19.65 -22.22
CA TYR A 675 19.79 19.65 -21.46
C TYR A 675 20.57 20.97 -21.56
N HIS A 676 20.12 21.93 -22.38
CA HIS A 676 20.83 23.14 -22.78
C HIS A 676 20.35 24.41 -22.06
N SER A 677 19.04 24.63 -21.93
CA SER A 677 18.51 25.86 -21.30
C SER A 677 18.92 25.98 -19.82
N SER A 678 18.74 27.16 -19.21
CA SER A 678 19.04 27.33 -17.79
C SER A 678 18.10 26.46 -16.91
N TYR A 679 18.46 26.25 -15.65
CA TYR A 679 17.55 25.61 -14.71
C TYR A 679 16.28 26.45 -14.48
N THR A 680 16.44 27.76 -14.40
CA THR A 680 15.35 28.73 -14.20
C THR A 680 14.31 28.64 -15.31
N ASP A 681 14.74 28.51 -16.56
CA ASP A 681 13.80 28.54 -17.70
C ASP A 681 13.06 27.20 -17.87
N ARG A 682 13.72 26.07 -17.57
CA ARG A 682 13.02 24.79 -17.43
C ARG A 682 12.01 24.79 -16.28
N LEU A 683 12.29 25.49 -15.17
CA LEU A 683 11.35 25.63 -14.06
C LEU A 683 10.13 26.49 -14.44
N LYS A 684 10.34 27.61 -15.15
CA LYS A 684 9.26 28.43 -15.72
C LYS A 684 8.36 27.58 -16.64
N PHE A 685 8.95 26.92 -17.64
CA PHE A 685 8.22 26.10 -18.62
C PHE A 685 7.43 24.97 -17.96
N LEU A 686 8.01 24.30 -16.96
CA LEU A 686 7.33 23.22 -16.23
C LEU A 686 6.30 23.72 -15.21
N ASN A 687 6.16 25.04 -14.99
CA ASN A 687 5.44 25.62 -13.87
C ASN A 687 5.79 24.89 -12.55
N LEU A 688 7.08 24.98 -12.18
CA LEU A 688 7.64 24.40 -10.96
C LEU A 688 8.48 25.44 -10.24
N LEU A 689 8.19 25.69 -8.97
CA LEU A 689 9.08 26.45 -8.09
C LEU A 689 10.37 25.66 -7.80
N PRO A 690 11.51 26.32 -7.53
CA PRO A 690 12.65 25.65 -6.91
C PRO A 690 12.21 25.02 -5.58
N ILE A 691 12.85 23.91 -5.20
CA ILE A 691 12.49 23.16 -3.99
C ILE A 691 12.67 24.02 -2.73
N SER A 692 13.63 24.96 -2.72
CA SER A 692 13.77 25.93 -1.63
C SER A 692 12.50 26.74 -1.37
N TYR A 693 11.90 27.34 -2.41
CA TYR A 693 10.67 28.12 -2.31
C TYR A 693 9.45 27.23 -2.00
N TRP A 694 9.48 25.97 -2.43
CA TRP A 694 8.44 25.00 -2.04
C TRP A 694 8.50 24.62 -0.57
N TYR A 695 9.69 24.57 0.05
CA TYR A 695 9.82 24.44 1.51
C TYR A 695 9.37 25.71 2.23
N GLU A 696 9.70 26.91 1.73
CA GLU A 696 9.19 28.17 2.28
C GLU A 696 7.65 28.21 2.26
N ILE A 697 7.00 27.78 1.17
CA ILE A 697 5.53 27.61 1.09
C ILE A 697 5.00 26.58 2.09
N LYS A 698 5.65 25.42 2.23
CA LYS A 698 5.24 24.38 3.18
C LYS A 698 5.37 24.83 4.63
N ASP A 699 6.42 25.57 4.95
CA ASP A 699 6.60 26.19 6.26
C ASP A 699 5.46 27.19 6.56
N ILE A 700 5.06 28.03 5.58
CA ILE A 700 3.92 28.94 5.71
C ILE A 700 2.58 28.20 5.88
N ILE A 701 2.32 27.16 5.08
CA ILE A 701 1.09 26.35 5.18
C ILE A 701 1.01 25.64 6.55
N CYS A 702 2.15 25.16 7.07
CA CYS A 702 2.22 24.57 8.40
C CYS A 702 2.00 25.64 9.49
N PHE A 703 2.60 26.82 9.37
CA PHE A 703 2.40 27.93 10.30
C PHE A 703 0.94 28.42 10.34
N TYR A 704 0.27 28.49 9.18
CA TYR A 704 -1.16 28.77 9.10
C TYR A 704 -1.98 27.71 9.86
N LYS A 705 -1.70 26.42 9.67
CA LYS A 705 -2.40 25.34 10.40
C LYS A 705 -2.19 25.42 11.92
N ILE A 706 -1.01 25.83 12.37
CA ILE A 706 -0.70 26.10 13.78
C ILE A 706 -1.52 27.30 14.29
N LYS A 707 -1.39 28.48 13.67
CA LYS A 707 -2.11 29.70 14.08
C LYS A 707 -3.64 29.57 13.99
N SER A 708 -4.16 28.69 13.12
CA SER A 708 -5.59 28.39 13.00
C SER A 708 -6.10 27.25 13.92
N GLY A 709 -5.27 26.71 14.82
CA GLY A 709 -5.67 25.62 15.73
C GLY A 709 -6.01 24.30 15.02
N LEU A 710 -5.52 24.10 13.79
CA LEU A 710 -5.68 22.84 13.04
C LEU A 710 -4.62 21.81 13.41
N TYR A 711 -3.47 22.25 13.92
CA TYR A 711 -2.45 21.43 14.58
C TYR A 711 -2.39 21.79 16.08
N ASP A 712 -2.21 20.78 16.92
CA ASP A 712 -2.14 20.92 18.38
C ASP A 712 -0.73 21.34 18.82
N LEU A 713 -0.44 22.63 18.65
CA LEU A 713 0.82 23.27 19.05
C LEU A 713 0.57 24.76 19.24
N ASN A 714 0.95 25.31 20.39
CA ASN A 714 0.90 26.75 20.61
C ASN A 714 2.06 27.44 19.88
N PRO A 715 1.83 28.43 18.99
CA PRO A 715 2.92 29.18 18.39
C PRO A 715 3.71 30.01 19.42
N GLU A 716 3.06 30.50 20.48
CA GLU A 716 3.67 31.41 21.46
C GLU A 716 4.80 30.73 22.28
N ASP A 717 4.73 29.41 22.47
CA ASP A 717 5.77 28.59 23.11
C ASP A 717 7.15 28.66 22.42
N TYR A 718 7.20 29.18 21.18
CA TYR A 718 8.38 29.13 20.30
C TYR A 718 8.72 30.44 19.59
N ILE A 719 7.95 31.52 19.81
CA ILE A 719 7.91 32.72 18.94
C ILE A 719 7.77 33.99 19.77
N ASP A 720 8.69 34.95 19.59
CA ASP A 720 8.61 36.27 20.25
C ASP A 720 7.83 37.30 19.40
N TYR A 721 6.97 38.09 20.05
CA TYR A 721 6.36 39.28 19.47
C TYR A 721 7.05 40.57 19.96
N PRO A 722 7.19 41.62 19.12
CA PRO A 722 7.86 42.86 19.52
C PRO A 722 7.02 43.65 20.53
N THR A 723 7.54 43.85 21.74
CA THR A 723 6.74 44.33 22.89
C THR A 723 6.58 45.85 22.98
N HIS A 724 7.55 46.68 22.56
CA HIS A 724 7.45 48.14 22.65
C HIS A 724 8.13 48.89 21.48
N HIS A 725 7.82 50.20 21.39
CA HIS A 725 8.19 51.17 20.34
C HIS A 725 7.41 51.04 19.02
N LEU A 726 6.12 51.39 19.08
CA LEU A 726 5.30 51.75 17.92
C LEU A 726 5.76 53.10 17.33
N THR A 727 6.52 53.09 16.24
CA THR A 727 6.52 54.23 15.30
C THR A 727 5.32 54.09 14.35
N ARG A 728 4.89 55.19 13.72
CA ARG A 728 3.57 55.32 13.04
C ARG A 728 3.32 54.39 11.82
N PHE A 729 4.18 53.40 11.56
CA PHE A 729 4.09 52.48 10.42
C PHE A 729 4.18 50.98 10.79
N SER A 730 4.38 50.59 12.06
CA SER A 730 4.44 49.17 12.43
C SER A 730 3.06 48.55 12.65
N SER A 731 2.76 47.47 11.91
CA SER A 731 1.51 46.72 12.07
C SER A 731 1.58 45.73 13.25
N THR A 732 0.44 45.45 13.89
CA THR A 732 0.33 44.58 15.07
C THR A 732 0.51 43.07 14.79
N ASN A 733 0.87 42.67 13.55
CA ASN A 733 1.10 41.27 13.17
C ASN A 733 2.58 40.94 12.85
N CYS A 734 3.52 41.84 13.12
CA CYS A 734 4.94 41.64 12.81
C CYS A 734 5.60 40.55 13.68
N TYR A 735 5.85 39.39 13.08
CA TYR A 735 6.63 38.27 13.63
C TYR A 735 8.12 38.65 13.76
N ARG A 736 8.79 38.28 14.88
CA ARG A 736 10.25 38.42 15.01
C ARG A 736 10.92 37.07 15.26
N PRO A 737 11.82 36.56 14.39
CA PRO A 737 12.59 35.35 14.66
C PRO A 737 13.50 35.53 15.87
N ASN A 738 13.39 34.62 16.84
CA ASN A 738 14.06 34.72 18.14
C ASN A 738 15.60 34.64 18.00
N LEU A 739 16.31 35.59 18.62
CA LEU A 739 17.77 35.75 18.47
C LEU A 739 18.54 34.55 19.04
N CYS A 740 19.09 33.71 18.15
CA CYS A 740 19.63 32.41 18.53
C CYS A 740 21.13 32.22 18.27
N ARG A 741 21.86 31.86 19.33
CA ARG A 741 23.32 31.62 19.35
C ARG A 741 23.75 30.27 18.73
N THR A 742 22.82 29.44 18.22
CA THR A 742 23.16 28.13 17.63
C THR A 742 22.56 27.94 16.24
N ALA A 743 23.30 27.27 15.36
CA ALA A 743 22.83 26.93 14.01
C ALA A 743 21.63 25.96 14.02
N TYR A 744 21.48 25.14 15.07
CA TYR A 744 20.40 24.15 15.20
C TYR A 744 19.03 24.84 15.29
N PHE A 745 18.84 25.71 16.28
CA PHE A 745 17.57 26.43 16.44
C PHE A 745 17.34 27.43 15.31
N ARG A 746 18.41 28.06 14.79
CA ARG A 746 18.35 28.94 13.60
C ARG A 746 17.82 28.23 12.34
N SER A 747 18.13 26.93 12.18
CA SER A 747 17.68 26.11 11.05
C SER A 747 16.32 25.44 11.28
N SER A 748 15.74 25.59 12.47
CA SER A 748 14.43 25.03 12.81
C SER A 748 13.28 25.80 12.15
N PHE A 749 12.16 25.10 11.99
CA PHE A 749 10.89 25.59 11.47
C PHE A 749 10.56 27.05 11.83
N PHE A 750 10.48 27.36 13.13
CA PHE A 750 10.10 28.69 13.63
C PHE A 750 11.05 29.79 13.13
N ASN A 751 12.37 29.57 13.19
CA ASN A 751 13.32 30.57 12.66
C ASN A 751 13.37 30.66 11.12
N ARG A 752 13.02 29.60 10.38
CA ARG A 752 12.89 29.69 8.92
C ARG A 752 11.69 30.56 8.52
N ILE A 753 10.56 30.43 9.22
CA ILE A 753 9.34 31.22 9.00
C ILE A 753 9.63 32.72 9.18
N GLY A 754 10.28 33.11 10.27
CA GLY A 754 10.58 34.53 10.52
C GLY A 754 11.46 35.18 9.44
N VAL A 755 12.40 34.42 8.86
CA VAL A 755 13.22 34.89 7.73
C VAL A 755 12.40 34.96 6.42
N GLY A 756 11.41 34.08 6.24
CA GLY A 756 10.45 34.16 5.13
C GLY A 756 9.57 35.39 5.22
N ILE A 757 8.92 35.62 6.37
CA ILE A 757 7.99 36.73 6.60
C ILE A 757 8.70 38.10 6.57
N MET A 758 9.94 38.21 7.08
CA MET A 758 10.69 39.47 7.01
C MET A 758 10.93 39.98 5.58
N ARG A 759 10.90 39.11 4.55
CA ARG A 759 11.13 39.52 3.15
C ARG A 759 10.05 40.46 2.59
N GLU A 760 8.86 40.49 3.18
CA GLU A 760 7.79 41.42 2.79
C GLU A 760 7.79 42.73 3.61
N VAL A 761 8.52 42.78 4.74
CA VAL A 761 8.40 43.87 5.73
C VAL A 761 9.60 44.83 5.75
N VAL A 762 10.81 44.37 5.41
CA VAL A 762 12.02 45.21 5.48
C VAL A 762 12.23 46.01 4.20
N ALA A 763 11.58 47.17 4.11
CA ALA A 763 11.61 48.07 2.95
C ALA A 763 12.75 49.11 2.94
N HIS A 764 13.79 48.97 3.78
CA HIS A 764 14.94 49.90 3.82
C HIS A 764 16.17 49.34 3.09
N GLU A 765 16.75 50.14 2.18
CA GLU A 765 17.76 49.65 1.23
C GLU A 765 19.16 49.41 1.82
N ASP A 766 19.54 50.03 2.94
CA ASP A 766 20.93 50.05 3.38
C ASP A 766 21.43 48.74 4.00
N GLU A 767 20.58 47.96 4.69
CA GLU A 767 20.96 46.61 5.10
C GLU A 767 21.02 45.63 3.92
N LEU A 768 20.13 45.81 2.93
CA LEU A 768 20.06 44.97 1.72
C LEU A 768 21.32 45.04 0.86
N LYS A 769 22.06 46.17 0.91
CA LYS A 769 23.34 46.36 0.18
C LYS A 769 24.42 45.31 0.54
N ARG A 770 24.30 44.61 1.68
CA ARG A 770 25.25 43.56 2.10
C ARG A 770 25.00 42.17 1.48
N CYS A 771 23.96 41.98 0.66
CA CYS A 771 23.63 40.68 0.05
C CYS A 771 23.73 40.68 -1.49
N ASN A 772 24.94 40.43 -2.00
CA ASN A 772 25.35 40.54 -3.42
C ASN A 772 24.57 39.72 -4.47
N ASN A 773 23.59 38.87 -4.10
CA ASN A 773 22.93 37.91 -5.00
C ASN A 773 21.50 38.32 -5.46
N LEU A 774 21.00 39.51 -5.13
CA LEU A 774 19.59 39.89 -5.37
C LEU A 774 19.30 40.65 -6.68
N LYS A 775 20.31 41.13 -7.42
CA LYS A 775 20.11 41.94 -8.65
C LYS A 775 19.28 41.22 -9.74
N SER A 776 19.36 39.89 -9.84
CA SER A 776 18.62 39.10 -10.84
C SER A 776 17.15 38.83 -10.52
N ILE A 777 16.70 39.10 -9.29
CA ILE A 777 15.30 38.89 -8.86
C ILE A 777 14.48 40.17 -9.00
N ARG A 778 15.06 41.35 -8.69
CA ARG A 778 14.37 42.65 -8.86
C ARG A 778 13.80 42.83 -10.28
N GLY A 779 14.58 42.50 -11.32
CA GLY A 779 14.17 42.60 -12.73
C GLY A 779 13.20 41.52 -13.25
N LEU A 780 12.80 40.55 -12.42
CA LEU A 780 11.70 39.62 -12.72
C LEU A 780 10.46 39.97 -11.91
N ALA A 781 10.60 40.44 -10.67
CA ALA A 781 9.50 40.92 -9.85
C ALA A 781 8.80 42.14 -10.49
N SER A 782 9.57 43.03 -11.14
CA SER A 782 9.05 44.24 -11.80
C SER A 782 8.15 44.00 -13.02
N LYS A 783 7.99 42.75 -13.48
CA LYS A 783 7.12 42.37 -14.61
C LYS A 783 5.90 41.53 -14.21
N ILE A 784 5.71 41.30 -12.91
CA ILE A 784 4.56 40.53 -12.39
C ILE A 784 3.24 41.34 -12.48
N PRO A 785 3.19 42.66 -12.18
CA PRO A 785 1.93 43.42 -12.22
C PRO A 785 1.27 43.45 -13.61
N GLU A 786 2.04 43.76 -14.67
CA GLU A 786 1.55 43.84 -16.06
C GLU A 786 0.84 42.53 -16.47
N ILE A 787 1.46 41.39 -16.18
CA ILE A 787 0.95 40.05 -16.49
C ILE A 787 -0.28 39.70 -15.64
N GLN A 788 -0.41 40.24 -14.41
CA GLN A 788 -1.61 40.04 -13.60
C GLN A 788 -2.80 40.84 -14.14
N GLU A 789 -2.61 42.10 -14.55
CA GLU A 789 -3.71 42.93 -15.06
C GLU A 789 -4.24 42.43 -16.41
N GLU A 790 -3.36 42.03 -17.34
CA GLU A 790 -3.75 41.51 -18.66
C GLU A 790 -4.60 40.22 -18.55
N VAL A 791 -4.21 39.31 -17.65
CA VAL A 791 -4.93 38.05 -17.39
C VAL A 791 -6.25 38.31 -16.66
N ILE A 792 -6.28 39.20 -15.66
CA ILE A 792 -7.51 39.53 -14.92
C ILE A 792 -8.53 40.25 -15.82
N GLY A 793 -8.08 41.17 -16.69
CA GLY A 793 -8.93 41.83 -17.69
C GLY A 793 -9.57 40.83 -18.65
N SER A 794 -8.77 39.91 -19.20
CA SER A 794 -9.24 38.87 -20.15
C SER A 794 -10.27 37.93 -19.52
N ILE A 795 -10.05 37.50 -18.27
CA ILE A 795 -10.99 36.63 -17.53
C ILE A 795 -12.31 37.36 -17.22
N ASN A 796 -12.25 38.62 -16.78
CA ASN A 796 -13.45 39.40 -16.46
C ASN A 796 -14.29 39.73 -17.71
N SER A 797 -13.64 40.04 -18.85
CA SER A 797 -14.30 40.24 -20.14
C SER A 797 -15.08 38.99 -20.59
N THR A 798 -14.40 37.83 -20.57
CA THR A 798 -14.99 36.52 -20.89
C THR A 798 -16.23 36.23 -20.02
N LYS A 799 -16.13 36.49 -18.72
CA LYS A 799 -17.21 36.27 -17.75
C LYS A 799 -18.40 37.21 -17.98
N GLY A 800 -18.15 38.45 -18.41
CA GLY A 800 -19.18 39.41 -18.83
C GLY A 800 -19.96 38.93 -20.05
N LEU A 801 -19.27 38.54 -21.12
CA LEU A 801 -19.89 38.02 -22.34
C LEU A 801 -20.78 36.79 -22.06
N MET A 802 -20.25 35.80 -21.35
CA MET A 802 -21.02 34.60 -21.00
C MET A 802 -22.27 34.92 -20.16
N SER A 803 -22.17 35.90 -19.24
CA SER A 803 -23.33 36.34 -18.44
C SER A 803 -24.41 37.01 -19.30
N SER A 804 -24.01 37.82 -20.28
CA SER A 804 -24.91 38.45 -21.26
C SER A 804 -25.60 37.42 -22.19
N MET A 805 -24.86 36.40 -22.65
CA MET A 805 -25.42 35.31 -23.44
C MET A 805 -26.42 34.47 -22.63
N ILE A 806 -26.13 34.22 -21.34
CA ILE A 806 -27.03 33.47 -20.45
C ILE A 806 -28.28 34.29 -20.10
N GLN A 807 -28.20 35.61 -19.93
CA GLN A 807 -29.36 36.47 -19.67
C GLN A 807 -30.33 36.59 -20.89
N ARG A 808 -29.87 36.28 -22.10
CA ARG A 808 -30.72 36.21 -23.32
C ARG A 808 -31.51 34.90 -23.47
N LEU A 809 -31.27 33.91 -22.60
CA LEU A 809 -32.08 32.69 -22.51
C LEU A 809 -33.28 32.92 -21.58
N LYS A 810 -34.50 32.71 -22.09
CA LYS A 810 -35.72 32.63 -21.25
C LYS A 810 -36.31 31.23 -21.30
N LEU A 811 -36.84 30.78 -20.16
CA LEU A 811 -37.58 29.53 -20.06
C LEU A 811 -39.05 29.78 -20.43
N LYS A 812 -39.55 29.06 -21.43
CA LYS A 812 -40.93 29.14 -21.93
C LYS A 812 -41.39 27.74 -22.30
N ASP A 813 -42.62 27.37 -21.93
CA ASP A 813 -43.23 26.06 -22.23
C ASP A 813 -42.29 24.87 -21.94
N HIS A 814 -41.59 24.97 -20.81
CA HIS A 814 -40.54 24.07 -20.34
C HIS A 814 -39.31 23.90 -21.24
N HIS A 815 -39.02 24.77 -22.21
CA HIS A 815 -37.76 24.81 -22.96
C HIS A 815 -37.06 26.18 -22.83
N PHE A 816 -35.75 26.24 -23.09
CA PHE A 816 -35.02 27.50 -23.11
C PHE A 816 -34.95 28.03 -24.55
N GLU A 817 -35.45 29.23 -24.77
CA GLU A 817 -35.40 29.94 -26.05
C GLU A 817 -34.42 31.12 -25.94
N THR A 818 -33.50 31.25 -26.89
CA THR A 818 -32.69 32.46 -27.09
C THR A 818 -33.54 33.51 -27.78
N HIS A 819 -33.92 34.58 -27.08
CA HIS A 819 -34.78 35.61 -27.68
C HIS A 819 -34.02 36.52 -28.67
N ASP A 820 -32.69 36.54 -28.58
CA ASP A 820 -31.77 37.12 -29.55
C ASP A 820 -30.47 36.29 -29.54
N PRO A 821 -30.02 35.67 -30.65
CA PRO A 821 -28.80 34.88 -30.67
C PRO A 821 -27.54 35.71 -30.37
N ALA A 822 -26.47 35.04 -29.95
CA ALA A 822 -25.16 35.70 -29.89
C ALA A 822 -24.68 36.02 -31.31
N SER A 823 -24.33 37.28 -31.54
CA SER A 823 -23.83 37.74 -32.84
C SER A 823 -22.45 37.16 -33.15
N GLU A 824 -22.07 37.12 -34.43
CA GLU A 824 -20.75 36.59 -34.82
C GLU A 824 -19.60 37.32 -34.14
N ALA A 825 -19.70 38.65 -33.98
CA ALA A 825 -18.70 39.47 -33.31
C ALA A 825 -18.56 39.13 -31.81
N GLU A 826 -19.65 38.75 -31.13
CA GLU A 826 -19.59 38.28 -29.74
C GLU A 826 -18.93 36.90 -29.64
N ILE A 827 -19.22 36.00 -30.58
CA ILE A 827 -18.61 34.66 -30.65
C ILE A 827 -17.11 34.76 -30.95
N ASP A 828 -16.70 35.62 -31.88
CA ASP A 828 -15.30 35.84 -32.22
C ASP A 828 -14.53 36.57 -31.09
N SER A 829 -15.18 37.51 -30.39
CA SER A 829 -14.62 38.14 -29.19
C SER A 829 -14.44 37.15 -28.05
N LEU A 830 -15.40 36.25 -27.82
CA LEU A 830 -15.29 35.17 -26.84
C LEU A 830 -14.11 34.24 -27.19
N TRP A 831 -13.95 33.89 -28.47
CA TRP A 831 -12.86 33.05 -28.95
C TRP A 831 -11.48 33.70 -28.76
N GLU A 832 -11.28 34.94 -29.20
CA GLU A 832 -10.01 35.66 -29.03
C GLU A 832 -9.66 35.90 -27.55
N ASN A 833 -10.65 36.06 -26.66
CA ASN A 833 -10.39 36.11 -25.22
C ASN A 833 -9.95 34.74 -24.64
N VAL A 834 -10.45 33.62 -25.16
CA VAL A 834 -9.98 32.28 -24.77
C VAL A 834 -8.55 32.01 -25.25
N LEU A 835 -8.19 32.43 -26.47
CA LEU A 835 -6.82 32.29 -27.00
C LEU A 835 -5.78 33.06 -26.16
N LYS A 836 -6.17 34.17 -25.51
CA LYS A 836 -5.32 34.92 -24.57
C LYS A 836 -5.14 34.23 -23.22
N ILE A 837 -6.05 33.33 -22.85
CA ILE A 837 -6.03 32.60 -21.57
C ILE A 837 -5.32 31.24 -21.70
N ASP A 838 -5.38 30.58 -22.86
CA ASP A 838 -4.54 29.41 -23.18
C ASP A 838 -3.72 29.62 -24.46
N ASN A 839 -2.51 30.16 -24.27
CA ASN A 839 -1.54 30.43 -25.34
C ASN A 839 -1.04 29.16 -26.07
N SER A 840 -1.46 27.96 -25.69
CA SER A 840 -1.17 26.73 -26.45
C SER A 840 -2.10 26.51 -27.64
N LEU A 841 -3.15 27.33 -27.78
CA LEU A 841 -4.03 27.40 -28.94
C LEU A 841 -3.49 28.44 -29.95
N THR A 842 -2.61 28.02 -30.87
CA THR A 842 -2.21 28.86 -32.01
C THR A 842 -3.12 28.62 -33.22
N LYS A 843 -3.31 29.65 -34.06
CA LYS A 843 -4.13 29.55 -35.30
C LYS A 843 -3.55 28.58 -36.34
N GLU A 844 -2.29 28.17 -36.21
CA GLU A 844 -1.54 27.42 -37.23
C GLU A 844 -0.70 26.26 -36.66
N THR A 845 -1.32 25.10 -36.40
CA THR A 845 -0.82 23.79 -36.86
C THR A 845 -1.89 22.71 -36.68
N ARG A 846 -1.82 21.62 -37.47
CA ARG A 846 -2.93 20.66 -37.61
C ARG A 846 -2.77 19.41 -36.73
N THR A 847 -3.92 18.89 -36.28
CA THR A 847 -4.21 17.59 -35.65
C THR A 847 -4.00 17.43 -34.13
N LYS A 848 -4.97 16.92 -33.35
CA LYS A 848 -6.46 16.92 -33.50
C LYS A 848 -7.13 16.52 -32.17
N LYS A 849 -8.33 17.08 -31.91
CA LYS A 849 -9.39 16.69 -30.92
C LYS A 849 -9.43 17.50 -29.59
N ASP A 850 -10.53 18.17 -29.23
CA ASP A 850 -11.85 18.37 -29.91
C ASP A 850 -12.44 19.78 -29.74
N ILE A 851 -13.42 20.12 -30.59
CA ILE A 851 -13.86 21.47 -31.03
C ILE A 851 -12.77 22.24 -31.81
N LYS A 852 -13.04 22.53 -33.10
CA LYS A 852 -12.03 22.97 -34.09
C LYS A 852 -12.50 24.02 -35.12
N THR A 853 -13.78 24.37 -35.17
CA THR A 853 -14.33 25.44 -36.03
C THR A 853 -15.43 26.21 -35.30
N LYS A 854 -15.85 27.35 -35.85
CA LYS A 854 -16.98 28.16 -35.35
C LYS A 854 -18.28 27.34 -35.35
N GLU A 855 -18.47 26.51 -36.38
CA GLU A 855 -19.58 25.56 -36.51
C GLU A 855 -19.48 24.40 -35.51
N GLU A 856 -18.30 23.82 -35.26
CA GLU A 856 -18.13 22.77 -34.23
C GLU A 856 -18.46 23.32 -32.83
N LEU A 857 -18.09 24.57 -32.51
CA LEU A 857 -18.44 25.21 -31.24
C LEU A 857 -19.95 25.52 -31.14
N LYS A 858 -20.56 26.00 -32.24
CA LYS A 858 -22.01 26.23 -32.34
C LYS A 858 -22.79 24.92 -32.13
N LEU A 859 -22.42 23.84 -32.81
CA LEU A 859 -23.01 22.52 -32.64
C LEU A 859 -22.81 21.93 -31.24
N PHE A 860 -21.67 22.21 -30.58
CA PHE A 860 -21.44 21.82 -29.19
C PHE A 860 -22.42 22.52 -28.24
N LEU A 861 -22.66 23.83 -28.42
CA LEU A 861 -23.62 24.60 -27.63
C LEU A 861 -25.08 24.17 -27.92
N GLU A 862 -25.44 23.98 -29.18
CA GLU A 862 -26.78 23.55 -29.61
C GLU A 862 -27.13 22.13 -29.10
N SER A 863 -26.16 21.21 -29.08
CA SER A 863 -26.37 19.85 -28.56
C SER A 863 -26.49 19.80 -27.04
N HIS A 864 -25.65 20.54 -26.30
CA HIS A 864 -25.71 20.58 -24.83
C HIS A 864 -26.98 21.29 -24.30
N CYS A 865 -27.62 22.15 -25.10
CA CYS A 865 -28.89 22.77 -24.73
C CYS A 865 -30.12 21.86 -24.90
N LYS A 866 -30.01 20.72 -25.62
CA LYS A 866 -31.17 19.89 -26.01
C LYS A 866 -31.34 18.55 -25.28
N VAL A 867 -30.30 18.00 -24.64
CA VAL A 867 -30.39 16.70 -23.95
C VAL A 867 -30.48 16.88 -22.43
N ARG A 868 -31.60 16.48 -21.84
CA ARG A 868 -31.87 16.61 -20.40
C ARG A 868 -31.81 15.27 -19.67
N GLN A 869 -31.02 15.21 -18.61
CA GLN A 869 -31.53 14.97 -17.25
C GLN A 869 -30.43 15.20 -16.19
N TYR A 870 -30.61 16.22 -15.35
CA TYR A 870 -29.90 16.39 -14.09
C TYR A 870 -30.93 16.72 -13.01
N MET A 871 -30.97 15.95 -11.91
CA MET A 871 -31.70 16.35 -10.70
C MET A 871 -30.75 17.05 -9.74
N PHE A 872 -30.98 18.34 -9.54
CA PHE A 872 -30.52 19.09 -8.37
C PHE A 872 -31.72 19.40 -7.48
N SER A 873 -31.52 19.38 -6.16
CA SER A 873 -32.49 19.88 -5.17
C SER A 873 -31.86 21.04 -4.39
N ILE A 874 -32.66 22.04 -4.04
CA ILE A 874 -32.18 23.36 -3.60
C ILE A 874 -32.61 23.69 -2.17
N LEU A 875 -31.66 24.30 -1.46
CA LEU A 875 -31.71 25.09 -0.22
C LEU A 875 -33.07 25.37 0.48
N LYS A 876 -33.02 25.30 1.81
CA LYS A 876 -33.81 26.14 2.73
C LYS A 876 -32.91 26.64 3.87
N CYS A 877 -33.06 27.86 4.40
CA CYS A 877 -33.78 29.03 3.89
C CYS A 877 -33.23 30.30 4.56
N GLY A 878 -33.16 31.42 3.83
CA GLY A 878 -32.70 32.70 4.39
C GLY A 878 -33.81 33.40 5.18
N LYS A 879 -33.66 33.53 6.50
CA LYS A 879 -34.43 34.46 7.35
C LYS A 879 -33.48 35.23 8.27
N SER A 880 -33.72 36.53 8.41
CA SER A 880 -32.85 37.50 9.11
C SER A 880 -32.85 37.40 10.65
N THR A 881 -33.68 36.52 11.22
CA THR A 881 -33.88 36.34 12.67
C THR A 881 -33.34 34.99 13.19
N CYS A 882 -32.33 34.42 12.51
CA CYS A 882 -31.75 33.12 12.87
C CYS A 882 -30.55 33.27 13.81
N ASN A 883 -30.62 32.72 15.02
CA ASN A 883 -29.55 32.76 16.04
C ASN A 883 -28.28 31.95 15.70
N VAL A 884 -28.20 31.36 14.49
CA VAL A 884 -26.97 30.74 13.96
C VAL A 884 -26.10 31.77 13.21
N CYS A 885 -26.60 32.99 12.99
CA CYS A 885 -25.86 34.08 12.35
C CYS A 885 -25.20 35.01 13.40
N LYS A 886 -23.86 35.20 13.28
CA LYS A 886 -22.97 36.18 13.98
C LYS A 886 -22.38 35.74 15.34
N ALA A 887 -21.25 36.27 15.84
CA ALA A 887 -20.06 37.00 15.33
C ALA A 887 -19.13 37.32 16.56
N PRO A 888 -17.95 37.99 16.46
CA PRO A 888 -17.07 38.35 15.33
C PRO A 888 -15.77 37.49 15.41
N ARG A 889 -14.52 37.82 14.99
CA ARG A 889 -13.73 38.96 14.44
C ARG A 889 -12.80 38.37 13.34
N LEU A 890 -12.03 39.06 12.49
CA LEU A 890 -11.48 40.42 12.33
C LEU A 890 -11.72 40.91 10.87
N PRO A 891 -11.28 42.12 10.44
CA PRO A 891 -11.54 42.63 9.08
C PRO A 891 -11.12 41.71 7.91
N GLU A 892 -12.06 41.51 6.98
CA GLU A 892 -12.02 40.50 5.92
C GLU A 892 -10.97 40.76 4.83
N GLU A 893 -10.64 42.02 4.58
CA GLU A 893 -9.74 42.44 3.48
C GLU A 893 -8.29 41.95 3.67
N ILE A 894 -7.84 41.83 4.92
CA ILE A 894 -6.54 41.25 5.29
C ILE A 894 -6.58 39.72 5.16
N PHE A 895 -7.73 39.10 5.44
CA PHE A 895 -7.91 37.64 5.39
C PHE A 895 -7.96 37.12 3.94
N SER A 896 -8.65 37.85 3.05
CA SER A 896 -8.85 37.52 1.63
C SER A 896 -7.55 37.21 0.87
N LYS A 897 -6.55 38.10 0.99
CA LYS A 897 -5.29 38.03 0.21
C LYS A 897 -4.45 36.81 0.57
N MET A 898 -4.36 36.43 1.85
CA MET A 898 -3.61 35.23 2.27
C MET A 898 -4.43 33.94 2.07
N SER A 899 -5.74 33.98 2.34
CA SER A 899 -6.66 32.84 2.20
C SER A 899 -6.61 32.25 0.79
N THR A 900 -6.71 33.08 -0.24
CA THR A 900 -6.84 32.64 -1.64
C THR A 900 -5.62 31.84 -2.12
N ILE A 901 -4.40 32.30 -1.79
CA ILE A 901 -3.15 31.60 -2.15
C ILE A 901 -3.05 30.26 -1.42
N CYS A 902 -3.33 30.22 -0.12
CA CYS A 902 -3.30 28.98 0.66
C CYS A 902 -4.39 27.99 0.22
N GLN A 903 -5.58 28.44 -0.18
CA GLN A 903 -6.66 27.59 -0.68
C GLN A 903 -6.31 26.93 -2.02
N ILE A 904 -5.77 27.68 -2.99
CA ILE A 904 -5.35 27.14 -4.29
C ILE A 904 -4.25 26.08 -4.12
N LEU A 905 -3.25 26.35 -3.27
CA LEU A 905 -2.18 25.39 -2.97
C LEU A 905 -2.70 24.15 -2.22
N CYS A 906 -3.63 24.33 -1.27
CA CYS A 906 -4.28 23.22 -0.59
C CYS A 906 -5.18 22.38 -1.50
N GLN A 907 -5.80 22.97 -2.54
CA GLN A 907 -6.53 22.21 -3.55
C GLN A 907 -5.60 21.37 -4.43
N GLN A 908 -4.41 21.87 -4.78
CA GLN A 908 -3.40 21.08 -5.50
C GLN A 908 -2.84 19.91 -4.68
N GLU A 909 -2.64 20.04 -3.36
CA GLU A 909 -2.27 18.89 -2.49
C GLU A 909 -3.45 17.93 -2.20
N ARG A 910 -4.71 18.36 -2.31
CA ARG A 910 -5.89 17.48 -2.13
C ARG A 910 -6.05 16.48 -3.28
N ASN A 911 -5.72 16.87 -4.51
CA ASN A 911 -5.73 15.99 -5.69
C ASN A 911 -4.62 14.91 -5.68
N THR A 912 -3.85 14.77 -4.60
CA THR A 912 -2.94 13.64 -4.36
C THR A 912 -3.23 12.84 -3.07
N ASN A 913 -4.34 13.11 -2.37
CA ASN A 913 -4.71 12.44 -1.10
C ASN A 913 -6.11 11.81 -1.09
N SER A 914 -6.76 11.65 -2.25
CA SER A 914 -8.12 11.10 -2.38
C SER A 914 -8.20 9.57 -2.26
N LEU A 915 -7.57 8.99 -1.23
CA LEU A 915 -7.64 7.54 -0.92
C LEU A 915 -7.72 7.20 0.58
N THR A 916 -7.59 8.18 1.49
CA THR A 916 -7.64 7.95 2.95
C THR A 916 -8.40 9.06 3.68
N ASN A 917 -9.74 9.08 3.58
CA ASN A 917 -10.63 9.77 4.53
C ASN A 917 -12.10 9.30 4.42
N CYS A 918 -12.37 8.08 4.88
CA CYS A 918 -13.74 7.59 5.14
C CYS A 918 -13.81 6.86 6.50
N MET A 919 -13.55 7.59 7.59
CA MET A 919 -14.03 7.25 8.94
C MET A 919 -14.03 8.52 9.82
N GLY A 920 -15.01 8.64 10.72
CA GLY A 920 -15.36 9.90 11.36
C GLY A 920 -14.46 10.32 12.53
N ARG A 921 -14.30 11.64 12.72
CA ARG A 921 -13.75 12.21 13.97
C ARG A 921 -14.77 12.10 15.10
N TRP A 922 -14.57 11.17 16.02
CA TRP A 922 -15.09 11.29 17.37
C TRP A 922 -14.11 12.12 18.21
N LYS A 923 -14.62 13.11 18.96
CA LYS A 923 -13.80 13.98 19.83
C LYS A 923 -14.30 13.85 21.26
N LEU A 924 -13.64 13.02 22.05
CA LEU A 924 -13.95 12.82 23.48
C LEU A 924 -13.25 13.90 24.31
N GLN A 925 -14.02 14.77 24.97
CA GLN A 925 -13.50 15.72 25.95
C GLN A 925 -13.66 15.15 27.36
N ARG A 926 -12.54 14.95 28.05
CA ARG A 926 -12.46 14.84 29.51
C ARG A 926 -11.94 16.17 30.05
N ASN A 927 -12.72 16.89 30.86
CA ASN A 927 -12.38 17.09 32.27
C ASN A 927 -13.34 18.05 33.02
N THR A 928 -13.48 17.76 34.32
CA THR A 928 -13.78 18.65 35.45
C THR A 928 -14.96 19.63 35.34
N CYS A 929 -16.02 19.30 36.08
CA CYS A 929 -17.11 20.18 36.50
C CYS A 929 -16.59 21.37 37.34
N HIS A 930 -17.24 22.53 37.18
CA HIS A 930 -17.45 23.50 38.26
C HIS A 930 -18.89 24.02 38.18
N LEU A 931 -19.54 24.21 39.33
CA LEU A 931 -20.92 24.73 39.43
C LEU A 931 -20.94 26.25 39.47
N GLN A 932 -21.88 26.85 38.71
CA GLN A 932 -22.59 28.14 38.88
C GLN A 932 -23.16 28.54 37.50
N GLY A 933 -24.42 28.97 37.33
CA GLY A 933 -25.56 29.01 38.25
C GLY A 933 -26.74 29.80 37.63
N PHE A 934 -27.96 29.56 38.12
CA PHE A 934 -29.23 30.24 37.81
C PHE A 934 -29.86 30.09 36.40
N HIS A 935 -31.13 29.62 36.44
CA HIS A 935 -32.21 29.66 35.43
C HIS A 935 -31.96 29.04 34.05
#